data_AF-A0A842RK14-F1
#
_entry.id   AF-A0A842RK14-F1
#
_cell.length_a   1.000
_cell.length_b   1.000
_cell.length_c   1.000
_cell.angle_alpha   90.00
_cell.angle_beta   90.00
_cell.angle_gamma   90.00
#
_symmetry.space_group_name_H-M   'P 1'
#
loop_
_entity.id
_entity.type
_entity.pdbx_description
1 polymer ?
#
loop_
_entity_poly.entity_id
_entity_poly.type
_entity_poly.pdbx_seq_one_letter_code
_entity_poly.pdbx_strand_id
1 'polypeptide(L)'
;MSSEELKSVVDVLGERLEERIINIKVKEGIFINSLNQKGEAFEQFKKLIRKRWEQFNSKNRNNIIKKSYSTFFYNNLPYFFENILETFFGLDPKKSLKMNSKEKISSRELIISYQYTLSNEEEQIFAELTKKLHQKKIYDLESPTLYFYFITSILGKLLRRELQQQFRITLEGGILRNNHIHRKLDFLIVVRHSKDEIYNYYYKMLSYYFFRHYNELPETFFEGLLESRERLFEIAEKEYKKPDIREKLVNLLYYFYRKCSILQNFCPMLDFLNFVCSRVEDSTFSKIEIIKNNYLANFSYSVEKKESLLDVFKFLDRWSTLSSTFLANNLPSPQSQLNLFLLYKKYYFGSGLESLEVGDILFHPTIFRDRLNEKNKSLEYDINANSIKYINSFLDNFSTLSKSESINQIFKKILKKKISDLNYEFFTSFYRSLNEKTHSLIEKQNLKISKIDPNENVGYDYFIDHICRMLYVLIDKIFLCENPEDASKNFIDPRGRYIGRNIALRVLELFIFQDINFSDDLWPDFILSWNKENLMEKIKPYNIKLSKKDFYDGNELTRFLLTYSFQSVSYHLYLEEWLIEDVIIPINNFIMSIKNSIKDITEEIEVSNYLCQILLKDLEKPDSIEEIKVFCKNIADFWRAF
;
A
#
# COMPACT_ATOMS: atom_id res chain seq x y z
N MET A 1 29.56 -8.14 -21.71
CA MET A 1 28.68 -9.31 -21.65
C MET A 1 27.57 -9.18 -20.61
N SER A 2 27.83 -8.78 -19.35
CA SER A 2 26.74 -8.66 -18.34
C SER A 2 25.72 -7.55 -18.64
N SER A 3 26.18 -6.39 -19.11
CA SER A 3 25.32 -5.23 -19.34
C SER A 3 24.39 -5.31 -20.56
N GLU A 4 24.81 -6.02 -21.61
CA GLU A 4 23.96 -6.27 -22.79
C GLU A 4 22.74 -7.13 -22.45
N GLU A 5 22.92 -8.14 -21.60
CA GLU A 5 21.82 -8.98 -21.11
C GLU A 5 20.83 -8.15 -20.30
N LEU A 6 21.34 -7.38 -19.32
CA LEU A 6 20.50 -6.50 -18.52
C LEU A 6 19.72 -5.52 -19.41
N LYS A 7 20.40 -4.88 -20.36
CA LYS A 7 19.78 -3.95 -21.30
C LYS A 7 18.69 -4.63 -22.13
N SER A 8 18.94 -5.83 -22.65
CA SER A 8 17.95 -6.60 -23.41
C SER A 8 16.69 -6.91 -22.59
N VAL A 9 16.84 -7.38 -21.35
CA VAL A 9 15.68 -7.70 -20.49
C VAL A 9 14.92 -6.43 -20.11
N VAL A 10 15.63 -5.35 -19.79
CA VAL A 10 15.04 -4.05 -19.43
C VAL A 10 14.32 -3.41 -20.62
N ASP A 11 14.87 -3.50 -21.83
CA ASP A 11 14.23 -2.96 -23.04
C ASP A 11 12.94 -3.72 -23.38
N VAL A 12 12.95 -5.06 -23.33
CA VAL A 12 11.73 -5.87 -23.52
C VAL A 12 10.69 -5.58 -22.43
N LEU A 13 11.13 -5.38 -21.19
CA LEU A 13 10.26 -4.96 -20.10
C LEU A 13 9.62 -3.61 -20.44
N GLY A 14 10.43 -2.65 -20.89
CA GLY A 14 10.00 -1.32 -21.35
C GLY A 14 8.98 -1.37 -22.48
N GLU A 15 9.22 -2.15 -23.54
CA GLU A 15 8.32 -2.35 -24.69
C GLU A 15 6.97 -2.97 -24.29
N ARG A 16 6.99 -4.01 -23.45
CA ARG A 16 5.74 -4.66 -23.01
C ARG A 16 4.99 -3.88 -21.94
N LEU A 17 5.68 -2.98 -21.24
CA LEU A 17 5.07 -1.94 -20.41
C LEU A 17 4.28 -0.93 -21.27
N GLU A 18 4.60 -0.78 -22.56
CA GLU A 18 3.92 0.16 -23.46
C GLU A 18 2.56 -0.35 -23.93
N GLU A 19 2.42 -1.65 -24.16
CA GLU A 19 1.23 -2.25 -24.79
C GLU A 19 0.13 -2.66 -23.80
N ARG A 20 0.43 -2.73 -22.49
CA ARG A 20 -0.51 -3.21 -21.46
C ARG A 20 -0.37 -2.44 -20.14
N ILE A 21 -1.52 -2.14 -19.54
CA ILE A 21 -1.67 -1.73 -18.12
C ILE A 21 -0.75 -2.62 -17.28
N ILE A 22 -0.06 -2.07 -16.27
CA ILE A 22 0.86 -2.84 -15.44
C ILE A 22 0.08 -3.93 -14.72
N ASN A 23 0.07 -5.12 -15.31
CA ASN A 23 -0.45 -6.30 -14.67
C ASN A 23 0.77 -7.14 -14.30
N ILE A 24 1.08 -7.19 -13.01
CA ILE A 24 2.18 -7.99 -12.46
C ILE A 24 2.08 -9.45 -12.92
N LYS A 25 0.87 -10.01 -13.13
CA LYS A 25 0.67 -11.38 -13.67
C LYS A 25 1.15 -11.53 -15.11
N VAL A 26 0.94 -10.53 -15.97
CA VAL A 26 1.31 -10.60 -17.40
C VAL A 26 2.82 -10.48 -17.59
N LYS A 27 3.52 -9.85 -16.64
CA LYS A 27 4.95 -9.49 -16.78
C LYS A 27 5.92 -10.54 -16.29
N GLU A 28 5.46 -11.51 -15.48
CA GLU A 28 6.24 -12.70 -15.14
C GLU A 28 6.63 -13.52 -16.38
N GLY A 29 5.80 -13.51 -17.43
CA GLY A 29 6.09 -14.19 -18.68
C GLY A 29 7.35 -13.68 -19.39
N ILE A 30 7.73 -12.41 -19.19
CA ILE A 30 8.94 -11.82 -19.81
C ILE A 30 10.19 -12.48 -19.25
N PHE A 31 10.31 -12.47 -17.94
CA PHE A 31 11.45 -13.03 -17.23
C PHE A 31 11.50 -14.56 -17.34
N ILE A 32 10.35 -15.25 -17.38
CA ILE A 32 10.30 -16.69 -17.71
C ILE A 32 10.82 -16.94 -19.13
N ASN A 33 10.49 -16.09 -20.10
CA ASN A 33 11.04 -16.19 -21.45
C ASN A 33 12.56 -15.98 -21.46
N SER A 34 13.09 -15.01 -20.70
CA SER A 34 14.54 -14.82 -20.54
C SER A 34 15.23 -16.06 -19.97
N LEU A 35 14.63 -16.73 -18.99
CA LEU A 35 15.14 -18.03 -18.49
C LEU A 35 15.14 -19.10 -19.59
N ASN A 36 14.03 -19.21 -20.33
CA ASN A 36 13.87 -20.22 -21.38
C ASN A 36 14.81 -20.02 -22.57
N GLN A 37 15.18 -18.77 -22.89
CA GLN A 37 16.16 -18.46 -23.95
C GLN A 37 17.54 -19.07 -23.64
N LYS A 38 17.88 -19.23 -22.36
CA LYS A 38 19.13 -19.87 -21.89
C LYS A 38 18.93 -21.35 -21.55
N GLY A 39 18.15 -22.06 -22.38
CA GLY A 39 17.58 -23.37 -22.10
C GLY A 39 18.50 -24.37 -21.39
N GLU A 40 19.73 -24.56 -21.86
CA GLU A 40 20.67 -25.50 -21.22
C GLU A 40 21.07 -25.07 -19.80
N ALA A 41 21.48 -23.80 -19.62
CA ALA A 41 21.84 -23.26 -18.32
C ALA A 41 20.65 -23.31 -17.35
N PHE A 42 19.43 -23.06 -17.85
CA PHE A 42 18.22 -23.13 -17.05
C PHE A 42 17.90 -24.56 -16.59
N GLU A 43 18.05 -25.56 -17.46
CA GLU A 43 17.91 -26.97 -17.07
C GLU A 43 18.98 -27.41 -16.06
N GLN A 44 20.23 -26.96 -16.23
CA GLN A 44 21.30 -27.23 -15.26
C GLN A 44 20.99 -26.61 -13.89
N PHE A 45 20.46 -25.39 -13.85
CA PHE A 45 20.04 -24.73 -12.61
C PHE A 45 18.90 -25.48 -11.91
N LYS A 46 17.88 -25.94 -12.64
CA LYS A 46 16.80 -26.79 -12.09
C LYS A 46 17.33 -28.10 -11.51
N LYS A 47 18.22 -28.79 -12.24
CA LYS A 47 18.88 -30.02 -11.75
C LYS A 47 19.67 -29.77 -10.47
N LEU A 48 20.35 -28.63 -10.36
CA LEU A 48 21.11 -28.26 -9.18
C LEU A 48 20.21 -28.04 -7.96
N ILE A 49 19.08 -27.36 -8.14
CA ILE A 49 18.05 -27.16 -7.09
C ILE A 49 17.56 -28.52 -6.58
N ARG A 50 17.12 -29.42 -7.48
CA ARG A 50 16.63 -30.76 -7.14
C ARG A 50 17.69 -31.57 -6.39
N LYS A 51 18.91 -31.62 -6.93
CA LYS A 51 20.04 -32.35 -6.32
C LYS A 51 20.32 -31.87 -4.89
N ARG A 52 20.37 -30.55 -4.66
CA ARG A 52 20.59 -30.00 -3.31
C ARG A 52 19.44 -30.33 -2.36
N TRP A 53 18.20 -30.34 -2.85
CA TRP A 53 17.03 -30.71 -2.07
C TRP A 53 17.01 -32.20 -1.69
N GLU A 54 17.30 -33.09 -2.64
CA GLU A 54 17.43 -34.52 -2.42
C GLU A 54 18.53 -34.83 -1.39
N GLN A 55 19.68 -34.16 -1.50
CA GLN A 55 20.77 -34.26 -0.52
C GLN A 55 20.33 -33.77 0.86
N PHE A 56 19.63 -32.63 0.93
CA PHE A 56 19.09 -32.11 2.19
C PHE A 56 18.11 -33.10 2.82
N ASN A 57 17.15 -33.63 2.06
CA ASN A 57 16.16 -34.59 2.54
C ASN A 57 16.80 -35.90 2.98
N SER A 58 17.78 -36.42 2.24
CA SER A 58 18.50 -37.64 2.59
C SER A 58 19.23 -37.50 3.92
N LYS A 59 19.92 -36.38 4.14
CA LYS A 59 20.55 -36.07 5.43
C LYS A 59 19.51 -35.88 6.54
N ASN A 60 18.39 -35.24 6.22
CA ASN A 60 17.35 -34.93 7.21
C ASN A 60 16.55 -36.15 7.68
N ARG A 61 16.43 -37.19 6.84
CA ARG A 61 15.85 -38.48 7.23
C ARG A 61 16.59 -39.12 8.40
N ASN A 62 17.90 -38.96 8.47
CA ASN A 62 18.74 -39.53 9.52
C ASN A 62 18.88 -38.64 10.77
N ASN A 63 18.41 -37.38 10.73
CA ASN A 63 18.46 -36.49 11.88
C ASN A 63 17.38 -36.83 12.92
N ILE A 64 17.74 -36.75 14.20
CA ILE A 64 16.80 -36.84 15.33
C ILE A 64 15.81 -35.67 15.27
N ILE A 65 16.31 -34.44 15.13
CA ILE A 65 15.48 -33.25 14.97
C ILE A 65 15.30 -32.98 13.47
N LYS A 66 14.06 -33.07 12.99
CA LYS A 66 13.72 -32.80 11.59
C LYS A 66 13.86 -31.31 11.28
N LYS A 67 14.71 -31.00 10.31
CA LYS A 67 14.89 -29.66 9.75
C LYS A 67 13.76 -29.35 8.75
N SER A 68 13.30 -28.11 8.73
CA SER A 68 12.24 -27.62 7.83
C SER A 68 12.79 -27.05 6.52
N TYR A 69 11.90 -26.72 5.57
CA TYR A 69 12.28 -26.01 4.34
C TYR A 69 12.95 -24.65 4.62
N SER A 70 12.58 -23.95 5.70
CA SER A 70 13.25 -22.68 6.06
C SER A 70 14.74 -22.92 6.38
N THR A 71 15.09 -24.10 6.91
CA THR A 71 16.50 -24.49 7.13
C THR A 71 17.22 -24.79 5.83
N PHE A 72 16.53 -25.36 4.84
CA PHE A 72 17.09 -25.55 3.51
C PHE A 72 17.39 -24.21 2.83
N PHE A 73 16.45 -23.26 2.86
CA PHE A 73 16.65 -21.93 2.28
C PHE A 73 17.69 -21.11 3.04
N TYR A 74 17.77 -21.23 4.37
CA TYR A 74 18.83 -20.59 5.16
C TYR A 74 20.23 -20.95 4.63
N ASN A 75 20.41 -22.18 4.14
CA ASN A 75 21.69 -22.65 3.62
C ASN A 75 21.89 -22.42 2.11
N ASN A 76 20.81 -22.35 1.32
CA ASN A 76 20.90 -22.43 -0.14
C ASN A 76 20.34 -21.22 -0.89
N LEU A 77 19.44 -20.43 -0.31
CA LEU A 77 18.80 -19.32 -1.00
C LEU A 77 19.79 -18.26 -1.48
N PRO A 78 20.81 -17.82 -0.70
CA PRO A 78 21.80 -16.87 -1.19
C PRO A 78 22.49 -17.34 -2.47
N TYR A 79 22.90 -18.60 -2.51
CA TYR A 79 23.54 -19.19 -3.69
C TYR A 79 22.60 -19.26 -4.90
N PHE A 80 21.33 -19.66 -4.70
CA PHE A 80 20.36 -19.68 -5.80
C PHE A 80 20.05 -18.29 -6.33
N PHE A 81 20.01 -17.29 -5.45
CA PHE A 81 19.74 -15.91 -5.81
C PHE A 81 20.93 -15.27 -6.53
N GLU A 82 22.17 -15.45 -6.06
CA GLU A 82 23.37 -15.01 -6.78
C GLU A 82 23.45 -15.64 -8.18
N ASN A 83 23.23 -16.96 -8.27
CA ASN A 83 23.28 -17.65 -9.55
C ASN A 83 22.23 -17.12 -10.54
N ILE A 84 21.00 -16.86 -10.08
CA ILE A 84 19.95 -16.38 -10.99
C ILE A 84 20.25 -14.96 -11.51
N LEU A 85 20.77 -14.08 -10.64
CA LEU A 85 21.16 -12.72 -10.99
C LEU A 85 22.29 -12.70 -12.03
N GLU A 86 23.35 -13.48 -11.79
CA GLU A 86 24.54 -13.55 -12.66
C GLU A 86 24.23 -14.22 -13.99
N THR A 87 23.59 -15.39 -13.96
CA THR A 87 23.46 -16.26 -15.14
C THR A 87 22.38 -15.79 -16.11
N PHE A 88 21.26 -15.26 -15.60
CA PHE A 88 20.08 -14.99 -16.42
C PHE A 88 19.72 -13.51 -16.54
N PHE A 89 20.16 -12.65 -15.62
CA PHE A 89 19.65 -11.27 -15.54
C PHE A 89 20.72 -10.17 -15.68
N GLY A 90 21.96 -10.53 -16.02
CA GLY A 90 22.99 -9.58 -16.41
C GLY A 90 23.58 -8.74 -15.27
N LEU A 91 23.40 -9.17 -14.03
CA LEU A 91 23.89 -8.47 -12.84
C LEU A 91 25.20 -9.09 -12.33
N ASP A 92 26.02 -8.33 -11.58
CA ASP A 92 27.27 -8.83 -10.96
C ASP A 92 27.12 -8.97 -9.43
N PRO A 93 26.41 -10.01 -8.95
CA PRO A 93 26.15 -10.15 -7.52
C PRO A 93 27.42 -10.38 -6.71
N LYS A 94 28.53 -10.88 -7.29
CA LYS A 94 29.77 -11.14 -6.56
C LYS A 94 30.44 -9.84 -6.07
N LYS A 95 30.30 -8.75 -6.83
CA LYS A 95 30.82 -7.43 -6.44
C LYS A 95 29.76 -6.55 -5.81
N SER A 96 28.51 -6.68 -6.26
CA SER A 96 27.46 -5.71 -5.96
C SER A 96 26.48 -6.14 -4.87
N LEU A 97 26.28 -7.45 -4.65
CA LEU A 97 25.32 -7.96 -3.68
C LEU A 97 25.99 -8.27 -2.34
N LYS A 98 25.54 -7.59 -1.29
CA LYS A 98 25.92 -7.86 0.10
C LYS A 98 24.70 -8.32 0.89
N MET A 99 24.82 -9.45 1.57
CA MET A 99 23.82 -9.89 2.54
C MET A 99 24.07 -9.18 3.88
N ASN A 100 23.10 -8.40 4.35
CA ASN A 100 23.21 -7.65 5.61
C ASN A 100 22.81 -8.52 6.80
N SER A 101 21.74 -9.31 6.66
CA SER A 101 21.29 -10.22 7.70
C SER A 101 20.54 -11.43 7.14
N LYS A 102 20.52 -12.51 7.90
CA LYS A 102 19.85 -13.76 7.54
C LYS A 102 19.31 -14.44 8.80
N GLU A 103 18.01 -14.41 8.97
CA GLU A 103 17.34 -14.77 10.22
C GLU A 103 16.26 -15.81 9.99
N LYS A 104 16.45 -16.99 10.58
CA LYS A 104 15.43 -18.02 10.60
C LYS A 104 14.50 -17.78 11.80
N ILE A 105 13.37 -17.14 11.54
CA ILE A 105 12.39 -16.76 12.55
C ILE A 105 11.70 -18.01 13.12
N SER A 106 11.32 -18.94 12.23
CA SER A 106 10.66 -20.18 12.65
C SER A 106 10.93 -21.34 11.69
N SER A 107 10.28 -22.48 11.93
CA SER A 107 10.27 -23.59 10.97
C SER A 107 9.61 -23.21 9.64
N ARG A 108 8.80 -22.15 9.60
CA ARG A 108 8.00 -21.72 8.45
C ARG A 108 8.45 -20.41 7.83
N GLU A 109 9.28 -19.64 8.53
CA GLU A 109 9.64 -18.27 8.14
C GLU A 109 11.14 -18.01 8.22
N LEU A 110 11.66 -17.37 7.17
CA LEU A 110 13.05 -16.94 7.03
C LEU A 110 13.05 -15.55 6.39
N ILE A 111 13.82 -14.65 6.97
CA ILE A 111 13.97 -13.27 6.52
C ILE A 111 15.44 -13.05 6.14
N ILE A 112 15.68 -12.50 4.96
CA ILE A 112 17.03 -12.17 4.49
C ILE A 112 17.05 -10.73 3.98
N SER A 113 17.97 -9.92 4.52
CA SER A 113 18.19 -8.55 4.08
C SER A 113 19.44 -8.47 3.20
N TYR A 114 19.32 -7.76 2.09
CA TYR A 114 20.37 -7.53 1.12
C TYR A 114 20.57 -6.04 0.86
N GLN A 115 21.76 -5.70 0.39
CA GLN A 115 22.12 -4.44 -0.23
C GLN A 115 22.74 -4.74 -1.60
N TYR A 116 22.23 -4.13 -2.66
CA TYR A 116 22.82 -4.18 -4.00
C TYR A 116 23.36 -2.80 -4.39
N THR A 117 24.64 -2.71 -4.74
CA THR A 117 25.24 -1.46 -5.24
C THR A 117 25.16 -1.43 -6.75
N LEU A 118 24.47 -0.44 -7.32
CA LEU A 118 24.38 -0.27 -8.77
C LEU A 118 25.70 0.28 -9.32
N SER A 119 26.20 -0.31 -10.39
CA SER A 119 27.27 0.24 -11.21
C SER A 119 26.74 1.40 -12.08
N ASN A 120 27.65 2.25 -12.56
CA ASN A 120 27.27 3.40 -13.41
C ASN A 120 26.50 2.98 -14.68
N GLU A 121 26.82 1.82 -15.25
CA GLU A 121 26.14 1.31 -16.44
C GLU A 121 24.73 0.81 -16.12
N GLU A 122 24.56 0.09 -15.01
CA GLU A 122 23.24 -0.32 -14.52
C GLU A 122 22.37 0.90 -14.20
N GLU A 123 22.92 1.94 -13.56
CA GLU A 123 22.22 3.18 -13.27
C GLU A 123 21.71 3.87 -14.54
N GLN A 124 22.53 3.91 -15.61
CA GLN A 124 22.12 4.47 -16.90
C GLN A 124 20.97 3.69 -17.53
N ILE A 125 21.08 2.36 -17.59
CA ILE A 125 20.03 1.48 -18.14
C ILE A 125 18.71 1.66 -17.37
N PHE A 126 18.78 1.66 -16.04
CA PHE A 126 17.59 1.85 -15.20
C PHE A 126 17.01 3.27 -15.30
N ALA A 127 17.83 4.30 -15.44
CA ALA A 127 17.36 5.67 -15.64
C ALA A 127 16.62 5.85 -16.97
N GLU A 128 17.07 5.20 -18.05
CA GLU A 128 16.37 5.19 -19.33
C GLU A 128 14.99 4.54 -19.21
N LEU A 129 14.88 3.40 -18.52
CA LEU A 129 13.60 2.75 -18.26
C LEU A 129 12.67 3.64 -17.41
N THR A 130 13.19 4.24 -16.33
CA THR A 130 12.42 5.15 -15.48
C THR A 130 11.89 6.35 -16.28
N LYS A 131 12.70 6.90 -17.18
CA LYS A 131 12.27 8.00 -18.07
C LYS A 131 11.12 7.56 -18.98
N LYS A 132 11.23 6.38 -19.61
CA LYS A 132 10.15 5.80 -20.45
C LYS A 132 8.86 5.58 -19.63
N LEU A 133 8.98 5.09 -18.39
CA LEU A 133 7.86 4.88 -17.47
C LEU A 133 7.17 6.19 -17.06
N HIS A 134 7.95 7.20 -16.66
CA HIS A 134 7.44 8.51 -16.23
C HIS A 134 6.71 9.25 -17.36
N GLN A 135 7.20 9.14 -18.61
CA GLN A 135 6.49 9.69 -19.78
C GLN A 135 5.06 9.12 -19.94
N LYS A 136 4.81 7.92 -19.39
CA LYS A 136 3.52 7.22 -19.47
C LYS A 136 2.67 7.33 -18.22
N LYS A 137 3.02 8.24 -17.31
CA LYS A 137 2.33 8.43 -16.04
C LYS A 137 2.31 7.20 -15.12
N ILE A 138 3.29 6.32 -15.34
CA ILE A 138 3.64 5.29 -14.38
C ILE A 138 4.67 5.94 -13.45
N TYR A 139 4.16 6.81 -12.59
CA TYR A 139 4.91 7.37 -11.49
C TYR A 139 4.99 6.30 -10.38
N ASP A 140 5.96 6.39 -9.48
CA ASP A 140 6.15 5.52 -8.30
C ASP A 140 6.94 4.22 -8.52
N LEU A 141 7.32 3.87 -9.75
CA LEU A 141 8.10 2.67 -10.05
C LEU A 141 9.57 2.97 -10.30
N GLU A 142 10.37 2.86 -9.23
CA GLU A 142 11.82 2.80 -9.41
C GLU A 142 12.22 1.49 -10.08
N SER A 143 12.76 1.62 -11.29
CA SER A 143 13.07 0.49 -12.17
C SER A 143 13.98 -0.58 -11.54
N PRO A 144 14.99 -0.27 -10.68
CA PRO A 144 15.78 -1.31 -10.03
C PRO A 144 14.95 -2.14 -9.06
N THR A 145 14.13 -1.51 -8.22
CA THR A 145 13.29 -2.20 -7.22
C THR A 145 12.29 -3.13 -7.90
N LEU A 146 11.65 -2.65 -8.98
CA LEU A 146 10.72 -3.45 -9.77
C LEU A 146 11.41 -4.67 -10.41
N TYR A 147 12.63 -4.48 -10.93
CA TYR A 147 13.42 -5.55 -11.53
C TYR A 147 13.71 -6.65 -10.51
N PHE A 148 14.22 -6.29 -9.33
CA PHE A 148 14.48 -7.23 -8.24
C PHE A 148 13.22 -7.93 -7.73
N TYR A 149 12.08 -7.23 -7.70
CA TYR A 149 10.79 -7.81 -7.33
C TYR A 149 10.40 -8.96 -8.26
N PHE A 150 10.49 -8.75 -9.58
CA PHE A 150 10.16 -9.79 -10.56
C PHE A 150 11.12 -10.99 -10.51
N ILE A 151 12.43 -10.74 -10.39
CA ILE A 151 13.42 -11.81 -10.25
C ILE A 151 13.12 -12.67 -9.03
N THR A 152 12.83 -12.04 -7.90
CA THR A 152 12.53 -12.74 -6.64
C THR A 152 11.25 -13.57 -6.76
N SER A 153 10.19 -12.99 -7.33
CA SER A 153 8.92 -13.71 -7.56
C SER A 153 9.12 -14.97 -8.40
N ILE A 154 9.92 -14.88 -9.47
CA ILE A 154 10.15 -15.99 -10.39
C ILE A 154 11.04 -17.06 -9.79
N LEU A 155 12.11 -16.66 -9.08
CA LEU A 155 12.90 -17.61 -8.31
C LEU A 155 12.02 -18.35 -7.30
N GLY A 156 11.11 -17.65 -6.62
CA GLY A 156 10.14 -18.24 -5.70
C GLY A 156 9.26 -19.29 -6.36
N LYS A 157 8.66 -18.97 -7.52
CA LYS A 157 7.82 -19.91 -8.28
C LYS A 157 8.59 -21.12 -8.78
N LEU A 158 9.80 -20.89 -9.30
CA LEU A 158 10.70 -21.95 -9.75
C LEU A 158 11.01 -22.91 -8.60
N LEU A 159 11.54 -22.40 -7.49
CA LEU A 159 11.86 -23.21 -6.32
C LEU A 159 10.63 -23.95 -5.82
N ARG A 160 9.46 -23.31 -5.78
CA ARG A 160 8.22 -23.98 -5.34
C ARG A 160 7.86 -25.16 -6.25
N ARG A 161 7.95 -24.97 -7.56
CA ARG A 161 7.70 -26.01 -8.56
C ARG A 161 8.68 -27.18 -8.44
N GLU A 162 9.97 -26.86 -8.32
CA GLU A 162 11.03 -27.88 -8.28
C GLU A 162 11.07 -28.68 -6.97
N LEU A 163 10.66 -28.06 -5.85
CA LEU A 163 10.72 -28.68 -4.52
C LEU A 163 9.38 -29.30 -4.09
N GLN A 164 8.28 -28.92 -4.75
CA GLN A 164 6.91 -29.36 -4.43
C GLN A 164 6.53 -29.15 -2.95
N GLN A 165 6.89 -27.98 -2.39
CA GLN A 165 6.60 -27.61 -1.01
C GLN A 165 5.68 -26.39 -0.93
N GLN A 166 4.97 -26.25 0.19
CA GLN A 166 4.06 -25.14 0.44
C GLN A 166 4.78 -23.93 1.06
N PHE A 167 5.51 -23.18 0.24
CA PHE A 167 6.12 -21.91 0.63
C PHE A 167 5.91 -20.84 -0.46
N ARG A 168 6.15 -19.59 -0.09
CA ARG A 168 6.29 -18.44 -0.99
C ARG A 168 7.61 -17.74 -0.70
N ILE A 169 8.24 -17.20 -1.74
CA ILE A 169 9.41 -16.32 -1.63
C ILE A 169 9.02 -15.00 -2.27
N THR A 170 9.08 -13.93 -1.52
CA THR A 170 8.63 -12.60 -1.94
C THR A 170 9.68 -11.56 -1.58
N LEU A 171 9.75 -10.49 -2.37
CA LEU A 171 10.48 -9.28 -2.03
C LEU A 171 9.48 -8.36 -1.32
N GLU A 172 9.65 -8.23 -0.01
CA GLU A 172 8.68 -7.57 0.89
C GLU A 172 9.07 -6.14 1.27
N GLY A 173 10.25 -5.67 0.88
CA GLY A 173 10.72 -4.32 1.17
C GLY A 173 11.85 -3.93 0.23
N GLY A 174 11.88 -2.68 -0.22
CA GLY A 174 12.93 -2.12 -1.06
C GLY A 174 13.04 -0.60 -0.94
N ILE A 175 14.25 -0.10 -0.71
CA ILE A 175 14.59 1.34 -0.68
C ILE A 175 15.84 1.59 -1.51
N LEU A 176 15.77 2.54 -2.44
CA LEU A 176 16.93 3.02 -3.19
C LEU A 176 17.52 4.25 -2.47
N ARG A 177 18.75 4.10 -2.00
CA ARG A 177 19.51 5.17 -1.35
C ARG A 177 20.49 5.78 -2.35
N ASN A 178 20.45 7.11 -2.45
CA ASN A 178 21.46 7.87 -3.18
C ASN A 178 22.64 8.13 -2.24
N ASN A 179 23.75 7.41 -2.42
CA ASN A 179 25.01 7.77 -1.77
C ASN A 179 25.85 8.62 -2.73
N HIS A 180 26.78 9.43 -2.21
CA HIS A 180 27.66 10.32 -2.98
C HIS A 180 28.51 9.64 -4.08
N ILE A 181 28.56 8.30 -4.15
CA ILE A 181 29.41 7.54 -5.07
C ILE A 181 28.59 6.64 -6.00
N HIS A 182 27.66 5.85 -5.47
CA HIS A 182 26.76 4.96 -6.23
C HIS A 182 25.40 4.83 -5.55
N ARG A 183 24.33 4.61 -6.30
CA ARG A 183 23.00 4.26 -5.77
C ARG A 183 23.00 2.83 -5.23
N LYS A 184 22.32 2.64 -4.11
CA LYS A 184 22.23 1.35 -3.42
C LYS A 184 20.78 0.96 -3.17
N LEU A 185 20.41 -0.27 -3.55
CA LEU A 185 19.11 -0.84 -3.26
C LEU A 185 19.22 -1.74 -2.02
N ASP A 186 18.65 -1.31 -0.90
CA ASP A 186 18.45 -2.19 0.26
C ASP A 186 17.09 -2.87 0.12
N PHE A 187 17.03 -4.19 0.31
CA PHE A 187 15.78 -4.94 0.14
C PHE A 187 15.67 -6.16 1.07
N LEU A 188 14.44 -6.61 1.25
CA LEU A 188 14.05 -7.70 2.13
C LEU A 188 13.41 -8.84 1.33
N ILE A 189 14.02 -10.02 1.39
CA ILE A 189 13.43 -11.27 0.89
C ILE A 189 12.86 -12.06 2.07
N VAL A 190 11.60 -12.48 1.95
CA VAL A 190 10.93 -13.31 2.94
C VAL A 190 10.56 -14.64 2.31
N VAL A 191 10.94 -15.73 2.98
CA VAL A 191 10.45 -17.07 2.70
C VAL A 191 9.44 -17.43 3.78
N ARG A 192 8.19 -17.65 3.39
CA ARG A 192 7.10 -17.97 4.32
C ARG A 192 6.26 -19.13 3.85
N HIS A 193 5.47 -19.71 4.75
CA HIS A 193 4.49 -20.73 4.39
C HIS A 193 3.45 -20.16 3.44
N SER A 194 3.07 -20.94 2.42
CA SER A 194 1.98 -20.56 1.53
C SER A 194 0.64 -20.73 2.25
N LYS A 195 -0.20 -19.68 2.20
CA LYS A 195 -1.58 -19.69 2.72
C LYS A 195 -2.60 -19.89 1.60
N ASP A 196 -2.24 -20.64 0.54
CA ASP A 196 -3.06 -20.74 -0.67
C ASP A 196 -4.48 -21.27 -0.40
N GLU A 197 -4.63 -22.21 0.54
CA GLU A 197 -5.93 -22.73 0.95
C GLU A 197 -6.81 -21.64 1.59
N ILE A 198 -6.25 -20.89 2.55
CA ILE A 198 -6.93 -19.77 3.21
C ILE A 198 -7.35 -18.72 2.18
N TYR A 199 -6.43 -18.30 1.30
CA TYR A 199 -6.73 -17.31 0.26
C TYR A 199 -7.81 -17.76 -0.71
N ASN A 200 -7.84 -19.05 -1.07
CA ASN A 200 -8.86 -19.61 -1.94
C ASN A 200 -10.25 -19.55 -1.28
N TYR A 201 -10.36 -19.97 -0.02
CA TYR A 201 -11.63 -19.89 0.72
C TYR A 201 -12.06 -18.45 0.97
N TYR A 202 -11.12 -17.57 1.30
CA TYR A 202 -11.39 -16.13 1.45
C TYR A 202 -11.92 -15.51 0.15
N TYR A 203 -11.27 -15.77 -0.99
CA TYR A 203 -11.74 -15.33 -2.31
C TYR A 203 -13.15 -15.85 -2.63
N LYS A 204 -13.47 -17.11 -2.31
CA LYS A 204 -14.81 -17.67 -2.52
C LYS A 204 -15.86 -17.03 -1.62
N MET A 205 -15.53 -16.75 -0.35
CA MET A 205 -16.40 -15.99 0.54
C MET A 205 -16.69 -14.60 -0.02
N LEU A 206 -15.67 -13.88 -0.48
CA LEU A 206 -15.86 -12.57 -1.12
C LEU A 206 -16.71 -12.66 -2.38
N SER A 207 -16.48 -13.70 -3.20
CA SER A 207 -17.28 -13.98 -4.39
C SER A 207 -18.74 -14.25 -4.04
N TYR A 208 -19.03 -14.94 -2.93
CA TYR A 208 -20.40 -15.13 -2.44
C TYR A 208 -21.06 -13.78 -2.24
N TYR A 209 -20.49 -12.90 -1.42
CA TYR A 209 -21.09 -11.61 -1.13
C TYR A 209 -21.26 -10.74 -2.38
N PHE A 210 -20.25 -10.71 -3.26
CA PHE A 210 -20.31 -9.97 -4.52
C PHE A 210 -21.45 -10.45 -5.43
N PHE A 211 -21.60 -11.76 -5.58
CA PHE A 211 -22.57 -12.33 -6.51
C PHE A 211 -24.01 -12.35 -5.99
N ARG A 212 -24.25 -12.24 -4.67
CA ARG A 212 -25.62 -12.29 -4.11
C ARG A 212 -26.53 -11.15 -4.60
N HIS A 213 -25.98 -10.12 -5.23
CA HIS A 213 -26.75 -9.02 -5.83
C HIS A 213 -27.28 -9.33 -7.24
N TYR A 214 -26.91 -10.46 -7.84
CA TYR A 214 -27.31 -10.86 -9.19
C TYR A 214 -28.40 -11.94 -9.12
N ASN A 215 -29.64 -11.55 -9.42
CA ASN A 215 -30.82 -12.42 -9.33
C ASN A 215 -30.83 -13.55 -10.38
N GLU A 216 -29.99 -13.44 -11.42
CA GLU A 216 -29.87 -14.41 -12.51
C GLU A 216 -29.08 -15.67 -12.11
N LEU A 217 -28.40 -15.65 -10.97
CA LEU A 217 -27.61 -16.79 -10.48
C LEU A 217 -28.50 -17.76 -9.68
N PRO A 218 -28.50 -19.07 -10.01
CA PRO A 218 -29.30 -20.04 -9.28
C PRO A 218 -28.72 -20.30 -7.88
N GLU A 219 -29.55 -20.75 -6.94
CA GLU A 219 -29.10 -21.09 -5.57
C GLU A 219 -27.98 -22.15 -5.55
N THR A 220 -27.98 -23.09 -6.52
CA THR A 220 -26.91 -24.09 -6.66
C THR A 220 -25.53 -23.47 -6.93
N PHE A 221 -25.46 -22.28 -7.53
CA PHE A 221 -24.21 -21.52 -7.68
C PHE A 221 -23.71 -21.02 -6.31
N PHE A 222 -24.63 -20.60 -5.44
CA PHE A 222 -24.33 -20.05 -4.12
C PHE A 222 -23.98 -21.13 -3.09
N GLU A 223 -24.55 -22.33 -3.20
CA GLU A 223 -24.28 -23.46 -2.28
C GLU A 223 -22.78 -23.75 -2.15
N GLY A 224 -22.05 -23.87 -3.26
CA GLY A 224 -20.61 -24.15 -3.22
C GLY A 224 -19.75 -23.00 -2.69
N LEU A 225 -20.21 -21.75 -2.85
CA LEU A 225 -19.56 -20.58 -2.27
C LEU A 225 -19.85 -20.46 -0.76
N LEU A 226 -21.06 -20.81 -0.34
CA LEU A 226 -21.48 -20.84 1.07
C LEU A 226 -20.71 -21.92 1.84
N GLU A 227 -20.61 -23.14 1.29
CA GLU A 227 -19.80 -24.21 1.88
C GLU A 227 -18.34 -23.77 2.08
N SER A 228 -17.81 -23.05 1.09
CA SER A 228 -16.45 -22.51 1.15
C SER A 228 -16.29 -21.42 2.22
N ARG A 229 -17.35 -20.64 2.50
CA ARG A 229 -17.36 -19.68 3.61
C ARG A 229 -17.35 -20.40 4.96
N GLU A 230 -18.21 -21.38 5.16
CA GLU A 230 -18.23 -22.14 6.43
C GLU A 230 -16.89 -22.84 6.68
N ARG A 231 -16.27 -23.38 5.62
CA ARG A 231 -14.94 -23.97 5.71
C ARG A 231 -13.86 -22.97 6.15
N LEU A 232 -13.95 -21.70 5.75
CA LEU A 232 -13.03 -20.66 6.23
C LEU A 232 -13.16 -20.43 7.73
N PHE A 233 -14.38 -20.37 8.26
CA PHE A 233 -14.63 -20.24 9.70
C PHE A 233 -14.10 -21.45 10.48
N GLU A 234 -14.30 -22.67 9.98
CA GLU A 234 -13.74 -23.88 10.58
C GLU A 234 -12.20 -23.84 10.64
N ILE A 235 -11.56 -23.38 9.56
CA ILE A 235 -10.11 -23.20 9.52
C ILE A 235 -9.68 -22.16 10.55
N ALA A 236 -10.38 -21.03 10.64
CA ALA A 236 -10.07 -19.96 11.58
C ALA A 236 -10.15 -20.44 13.03
N GLU A 237 -11.22 -21.15 13.41
CA GLU A 237 -11.39 -21.73 14.75
C GLU A 237 -10.31 -22.77 15.07
N LYS A 238 -9.96 -23.60 14.08
CA LYS A 238 -8.89 -24.60 14.23
C LYS A 238 -7.53 -23.94 14.41
N GLU A 239 -7.20 -22.91 13.64
CA GLU A 239 -5.94 -22.17 13.77
C GLU A 239 -5.86 -21.41 15.10
N TYR A 240 -6.96 -20.82 15.55
CA TYR A 240 -7.04 -20.10 16.82
C TYR A 240 -6.67 -21.00 18.00
N LYS A 241 -7.18 -22.23 18.03
CA LYS A 241 -6.95 -23.20 19.11
C LYS A 241 -5.56 -23.84 19.09
N LYS A 242 -4.71 -23.53 18.11
CA LYS A 242 -3.36 -24.11 18.08
C LYS A 242 -2.48 -23.50 19.17
N PRO A 243 -1.63 -24.31 19.82
CA PRO A 243 -0.70 -23.82 20.83
C PRO A 243 0.33 -22.83 20.26
N ASP A 244 0.58 -22.87 18.94
CA ASP A 244 1.55 -22.01 18.25
C ASP A 244 1.00 -20.64 17.85
N ILE A 245 -0.24 -20.27 18.19
CA ILE A 245 -0.86 -19.02 17.72
C ILE A 245 -0.12 -17.76 18.21
N ARG A 246 0.36 -17.76 19.47
CA ARG A 246 1.15 -16.67 20.04
C ARG A 246 2.54 -16.58 19.39
N GLU A 247 3.16 -17.72 19.10
CA GLU A 247 4.43 -17.77 18.36
C GLU A 247 4.26 -17.19 16.95
N LYS A 248 3.18 -17.55 16.24
CA LYS A 248 2.87 -16.96 14.93
C LYS A 248 2.67 -15.45 15.02
N LEU A 249 2.01 -14.96 16.07
CA LEU A 249 1.84 -13.53 16.29
C LEU A 249 3.17 -12.82 16.51
N VAL A 250 4.08 -13.41 17.29
CA VAL A 250 5.45 -12.88 17.44
C VAL A 250 6.16 -12.83 16.09
N ASN A 251 6.05 -13.88 15.27
CA ASN A 251 6.65 -13.90 13.94
C ASN A 251 6.08 -12.81 13.01
N LEU A 252 4.76 -12.59 13.05
CA LEU A 252 4.08 -11.51 12.31
C LEU A 252 4.58 -10.12 12.71
N LEU A 253 4.68 -9.86 14.01
CA LEU A 253 5.15 -8.57 14.52
C LEU A 253 6.64 -8.37 14.23
N TYR A 254 7.44 -9.44 14.31
CA TYR A 254 8.83 -9.40 13.90
C TYR A 254 8.99 -9.09 12.40
N TYR A 255 8.11 -9.64 11.56
CA TYR A 255 8.06 -9.31 10.14
C TYR A 255 7.83 -7.80 9.91
N PHE A 256 6.86 -7.18 10.60
CA PHE A 256 6.64 -5.74 10.51
C PHE A 256 7.82 -4.93 11.02
N TYR A 257 8.38 -5.31 12.17
CA TYR A 257 9.60 -4.69 12.70
C TYR A 257 10.71 -4.66 11.64
N ARG A 258 11.01 -5.81 11.03
CA ARG A 258 12.07 -5.91 10.00
C ARG A 258 11.75 -5.11 8.74
N LYS A 259 10.51 -5.13 8.27
CA LYS A 259 10.08 -4.39 7.07
C LYS A 259 10.20 -2.88 7.32
N CYS A 260 9.66 -2.38 8.42
CA CYS A 260 9.74 -0.98 8.79
C CYS A 260 11.18 -0.52 9.05
N SER A 261 12.03 -1.33 9.69
CA SER A 261 13.44 -0.99 9.92
C SER A 261 14.23 -0.86 8.62
N ILE A 262 14.04 -1.75 7.64
CA ILE A 262 14.75 -1.64 6.36
C ILE A 262 14.31 -0.41 5.58
N LEU A 263 13.00 -0.17 5.55
CA LEU A 263 12.40 0.97 4.86
C LEU A 263 12.53 2.28 5.65
N GLN A 264 12.92 2.25 6.92
CA GLN A 264 12.88 3.43 7.82
C GLN A 264 11.52 4.16 7.73
N ASN A 265 10.43 3.41 7.62
CA ASN A 265 9.07 3.92 7.44
C ASN A 265 8.00 3.10 8.19
N PHE A 266 6.93 3.76 8.62
CA PHE A 266 5.86 3.13 9.41
C PHE A 266 4.70 2.62 8.56
N CYS A 267 4.60 3.06 7.30
CA CYS A 267 3.47 2.75 6.40
C CYS A 267 3.14 1.24 6.31
N PRO A 268 4.10 0.31 6.26
CA PRO A 268 3.79 -1.12 6.17
C PRO A 268 2.95 -1.67 7.33
N MET A 269 2.99 -1.03 8.50
CA MET A 269 2.30 -1.45 9.71
C MET A 269 1.08 -0.58 10.03
N LEU A 270 0.85 0.50 9.28
CA LEU A 270 -0.14 1.52 9.64
C LEU A 270 -1.57 0.97 9.68
N ASP A 271 -1.99 0.26 8.64
CA ASP A 271 -3.34 -0.33 8.60
C ASP A 271 -3.48 -1.53 9.55
N PHE A 272 -2.38 -2.26 9.83
CA PHE A 272 -2.38 -3.28 10.87
C PHE A 272 -2.58 -2.68 12.28
N LEU A 273 -1.92 -1.54 12.55
CA LEU A 273 -2.11 -0.77 13.78
C LEU A 273 -3.58 -0.33 13.91
N ASN A 274 -4.16 0.25 12.86
CA ASN A 274 -5.58 0.63 12.87
C ASN A 274 -6.50 -0.58 13.06
N PHE A 275 -6.24 -1.70 12.36
CA PHE A 275 -7.02 -2.93 12.48
C PHE A 275 -7.13 -3.37 13.94
N VAL A 276 -5.99 -3.42 14.65
CA VAL A 276 -5.94 -3.78 16.07
C VAL A 276 -6.62 -2.71 16.91
N CYS A 277 -6.18 -1.45 16.81
CA CYS A 277 -6.61 -0.37 17.69
C CYS A 277 -8.11 -0.08 17.62
N SER A 278 -8.70 0.02 16.43
CA SER A 278 -10.14 0.26 16.25
C SER A 278 -11.01 -0.82 16.92
N ARG A 279 -10.52 -2.06 16.95
CA ARG A 279 -11.23 -3.17 17.60
C ARG A 279 -11.00 -3.21 19.11
N VAL A 280 -9.88 -2.69 19.61
CA VAL A 280 -9.74 -2.44 21.05
C VAL A 280 -10.69 -1.34 21.51
N GLU A 281 -11.00 -0.34 20.67
CA GLU A 281 -12.01 0.67 20.99
C GLU A 281 -13.44 0.09 21.06
N ASP A 282 -13.72 -0.97 20.30
CA ASP A 282 -14.95 -1.76 20.42
C ASP A 282 -14.95 -2.72 21.65
N SER A 283 -13.86 -2.73 22.43
CA SER A 283 -13.70 -3.57 23.62
C SER A 283 -14.10 -2.85 24.91
N THR A 284 -14.21 -3.58 26.02
CA THR A 284 -14.45 -3.00 27.34
C THR A 284 -13.18 -2.41 27.99
N PHE A 285 -12.06 -2.35 27.26
CA PHE A 285 -10.76 -1.96 27.78
C PHE A 285 -10.21 -0.69 27.12
N SER A 286 -9.41 0.06 27.88
CA SER A 286 -8.65 1.20 27.34
C SER A 286 -7.30 0.74 26.77
N LYS A 287 -7.03 1.13 25.50
CA LYS A 287 -5.74 0.88 24.82
C LYS A 287 -4.55 1.35 25.67
N ILE A 288 -4.63 2.58 26.18
CA ILE A 288 -3.54 3.22 26.92
C ILE A 288 -3.35 2.55 28.29
N GLU A 289 -4.42 2.15 28.95
CA GLU A 289 -4.32 1.46 30.25
C GLU A 289 -3.70 0.09 30.10
N ILE A 290 -4.09 -0.69 29.07
CA ILE A 290 -3.44 -1.97 28.78
C ILE A 290 -1.94 -1.76 28.56
N ILE A 291 -1.54 -0.79 27.72
CA ILE A 291 -0.12 -0.53 27.45
C ILE A 291 0.61 -0.11 28.74
N LYS A 292 0.02 0.79 29.54
CA LYS A 292 0.64 1.24 30.80
C LYS A 292 0.82 0.09 31.79
N ASN A 293 -0.24 -0.68 32.03
CA ASN A 293 -0.30 -1.66 33.11
C ASN A 293 0.29 -3.02 32.73
N ASN A 294 0.12 -3.46 31.48
CA ASN A 294 0.53 -4.79 31.03
C ASN A 294 1.85 -4.80 30.26
N TYR A 295 2.35 -3.64 29.83
CA TYR A 295 3.61 -3.53 29.09
C TYR A 295 4.62 -2.61 29.78
N LEU A 296 4.35 -1.31 29.88
CA LEU A 296 5.32 -0.33 30.38
C LEU A 296 5.63 -0.47 31.88
N ALA A 297 4.72 -1.03 32.67
CA ALA A 297 4.95 -1.36 34.07
C ALA A 297 6.10 -2.37 34.26
N ASN A 298 6.36 -3.22 33.26
CA ASN A 298 7.40 -4.25 33.34
C ASN A 298 8.83 -3.71 33.08
N PHE A 299 8.97 -2.43 32.72
CA PHE A 299 10.26 -1.81 32.44
C PHE A 299 10.63 -0.81 33.53
N SER A 300 11.89 -0.84 33.94
CA SER A 300 12.51 0.14 34.84
C SER A 300 12.91 1.45 34.13
N TYR A 301 12.16 1.85 33.10
CA TYR A 301 12.40 3.08 32.35
C TYR A 301 12.00 4.32 33.15
N SER A 302 12.66 5.44 32.86
CA SER A 302 12.22 6.78 33.29
C SER A 302 10.78 7.06 32.86
N VAL A 303 10.10 7.94 33.62
CA VAL A 303 8.71 8.35 33.31
C VAL A 303 8.66 8.98 31.92
N GLU A 304 9.66 9.77 31.58
CA GLU A 304 9.77 10.50 30.33
C GLU A 304 9.99 9.58 29.14
N LYS A 305 10.75 8.49 29.31
CA LYS A 305 10.89 7.47 28.27
C LYS A 305 9.58 6.69 28.06
N LYS A 306 8.87 6.36 29.14
CA LYS A 306 7.53 5.72 29.05
C LYS A 306 6.52 6.62 28.34
N GLU A 307 6.44 7.89 28.72
CA GLU A 307 5.54 8.85 28.07
C GLU A 307 5.98 9.15 26.62
N SER A 308 7.28 9.16 26.32
CA SER A 308 7.77 9.29 24.94
C SER A 308 7.31 8.15 24.03
N LEU A 309 7.36 6.90 24.52
CA LEU A 309 6.85 5.75 23.80
C LEU A 309 5.33 5.85 23.56
N LEU A 310 4.58 6.34 24.56
CA LEU A 310 3.13 6.54 24.43
C LEU A 310 2.77 7.67 23.48
N ASP A 311 3.53 8.77 23.47
CA ASP A 311 3.33 9.89 22.55
C ASP A 311 3.49 9.43 21.10
N VAL A 312 4.53 8.65 20.80
CA VAL A 312 4.75 8.08 19.46
C VAL A 312 3.62 7.11 19.11
N PHE A 313 3.21 6.23 20.04
CA PHE A 313 2.08 5.32 19.82
C PHE A 313 0.78 6.08 19.51
N LYS A 314 0.41 7.07 20.32
CA LYS A 314 -0.81 7.88 20.13
C LYS A 314 -0.79 8.64 18.80
N PHE A 315 0.38 9.17 18.42
CA PHE A 315 0.54 9.82 17.12
C PHE A 315 0.22 8.83 15.98
N LEU A 316 0.85 7.65 15.99
CA LEU A 316 0.63 6.65 14.96
C LEU A 316 -0.81 6.12 14.95
N ASP A 317 -1.40 5.91 16.12
CA ASP A 317 -2.80 5.46 16.29
C ASP A 317 -3.78 6.45 15.63
N ARG A 318 -3.66 7.76 15.95
CA ARG A 318 -4.48 8.82 15.33
C ARG A 318 -4.36 8.83 13.82
N TRP A 319 -3.13 8.81 13.30
CA TRP A 319 -2.90 8.93 11.86
C TRP A 319 -3.17 7.63 11.10
N SER A 320 -3.08 6.47 11.77
CA SER A 320 -3.53 5.20 11.21
C SER A 320 -5.04 5.16 11.01
N THR A 321 -5.80 5.69 11.97
CA THR A 321 -7.26 5.82 11.88
C THR A 321 -7.64 6.74 10.72
N LEU A 322 -6.98 7.89 10.58
CA LEU A 322 -7.25 8.81 9.48
C LEU A 322 -6.88 8.20 8.11
N SER A 323 -5.70 7.58 8.01
CA SER A 323 -5.26 6.88 6.79
C SER A 323 -6.28 5.82 6.39
N SER A 324 -6.70 4.96 7.32
CA SER A 324 -7.68 3.90 7.04
C SER A 324 -9.04 4.48 6.64
N THR A 325 -9.46 5.61 7.21
CA THR A 325 -10.70 6.29 6.83
C THR A 325 -10.66 6.75 5.38
N PHE A 326 -9.55 7.34 4.94
CA PHE A 326 -9.37 7.71 3.54
C PHE A 326 -9.29 6.48 2.63
N LEU A 327 -8.55 5.44 3.05
CA LEU A 327 -8.40 4.22 2.25
C LEU A 327 -9.71 3.48 2.06
N ALA A 328 -10.54 3.34 3.09
CA ALA A 328 -11.84 2.67 2.98
C ALA A 328 -12.75 3.30 1.90
N ASN A 329 -12.49 4.54 1.49
CA ASN A 329 -13.20 5.25 0.43
C ASN A 329 -12.50 5.18 -0.95
N ASN A 330 -11.31 4.58 -1.04
CA ASN A 330 -10.53 4.44 -2.28
C ASN A 330 -11.02 3.26 -3.17
N LEU A 331 -12.32 3.22 -3.45
CA LEU A 331 -12.98 2.16 -4.24
C LEU A 331 -12.85 2.41 -5.75
N PRO A 332 -12.97 1.39 -6.62
CA PRO A 332 -12.57 1.49 -8.04
C PRO A 332 -13.39 2.45 -8.91
N SER A 333 -14.63 2.76 -8.53
CA SER A 333 -15.50 3.59 -9.37
C SER A 333 -15.08 5.06 -9.37
N PRO A 334 -15.19 5.80 -10.51
CA PRO A 334 -14.92 7.25 -10.54
C PRO A 334 -15.76 8.06 -9.55
N GLN A 335 -16.98 7.61 -9.25
CA GLN A 335 -17.85 8.20 -8.24
C GLN A 335 -17.27 8.04 -6.83
N SER A 336 -16.76 6.85 -6.49
CA SER A 336 -16.12 6.62 -5.19
C SER A 336 -14.84 7.43 -5.06
N GLN A 337 -14.05 7.52 -6.13
CA GLN A 337 -12.87 8.38 -6.18
C GLN A 337 -13.23 9.86 -5.97
N LEU A 338 -14.39 10.30 -6.46
CA LEU A 338 -14.91 11.65 -6.18
C LEU A 338 -15.31 11.83 -4.73
N ASN A 339 -15.99 10.85 -4.15
CA ASN A 339 -16.35 10.90 -2.73
C ASN A 339 -15.10 10.98 -1.84
N LEU A 340 -14.04 10.25 -2.18
CA LEU A 340 -12.75 10.33 -1.50
C LEU A 340 -12.12 11.73 -1.63
N PHE A 341 -12.09 12.30 -2.84
CA PHE A 341 -11.58 13.65 -3.04
C PHE A 341 -12.37 14.70 -2.24
N LEU A 342 -13.71 14.57 -2.20
CA LEU A 342 -14.57 15.43 -1.40
C LEU A 342 -14.37 15.24 0.11
N LEU A 343 -13.97 14.03 0.54
CA LEU A 343 -13.59 13.77 1.93
C LEU A 343 -12.29 14.51 2.29
N TYR A 344 -11.29 14.55 1.40
CA TYR A 344 -10.10 15.39 1.57
C TYR A 344 -10.47 16.86 1.66
N LYS A 345 -11.34 17.33 0.76
CA LYS A 345 -11.88 18.69 0.77
C LYS A 345 -12.47 19.03 2.14
N LYS A 346 -13.37 18.18 2.64
CA LYS A 346 -14.00 18.37 3.95
C LYS A 346 -12.98 18.44 5.09
N TYR A 347 -11.98 17.57 5.06
CA TYR A 347 -10.97 17.49 6.12
C TYR A 347 -9.99 18.67 6.12
N TYR A 348 -9.39 18.99 4.97
CA TYR A 348 -8.32 19.99 4.88
C TYR A 348 -8.82 21.41 4.67
N PHE A 349 -9.91 21.61 3.93
CA PHE A 349 -10.40 22.96 3.57
C PHE A 349 -11.53 23.45 4.46
N GLY A 350 -12.14 22.57 5.26
CA GLY A 350 -13.27 22.91 6.14
C GLY A 350 -12.96 23.97 7.19
N SER A 351 -11.69 24.07 7.62
CA SER A 351 -11.25 24.95 8.72
C SER A 351 -10.46 26.19 8.26
N GLY A 352 -10.38 26.43 6.95
CA GLY A 352 -9.72 27.62 6.37
C GLY A 352 -8.19 27.61 6.40
N LEU A 353 -7.58 28.70 5.91
CA LEU A 353 -6.13 28.82 5.70
C LEU A 353 -5.32 28.75 7.00
N GLU A 354 -5.78 29.38 8.08
CA GLU A 354 -5.06 29.41 9.37
C GLU A 354 -4.81 27.99 9.89
N SER A 355 -5.80 27.11 9.76
CA SER A 355 -5.67 25.71 10.18
C SER A 355 -4.62 24.93 9.38
N LEU A 356 -4.34 25.34 8.14
CA LEU A 356 -3.29 24.76 7.29
C LEU A 356 -1.90 25.34 7.61
N GLU A 357 -1.81 26.62 7.98
CA GLU A 357 -0.51 27.27 8.22
C GLU A 357 0.02 27.06 9.65
N VAL A 358 -0.86 26.91 10.64
CA VAL A 358 -0.48 26.80 12.06
C VAL A 358 -1.21 25.71 12.85
N GLY A 359 -2.25 25.09 12.28
CA GLY A 359 -3.05 24.06 12.96
C GLY A 359 -2.40 22.67 13.04
N ASP A 360 -3.14 21.68 13.54
CA ASP A 360 -2.70 20.28 13.69
C ASP A 360 -3.30 19.33 12.63
N ILE A 361 -3.90 19.88 11.58
CA ILE A 361 -4.51 19.14 10.47
C ILE A 361 -3.44 18.63 9.48
N LEU A 362 -2.30 19.34 9.37
CA LEU A 362 -1.15 18.96 8.55
C LEU A 362 -0.02 18.41 9.42
N PHE A 363 0.87 17.61 8.82
CA PHE A 363 2.03 17.07 9.51
C PHE A 363 3.08 18.16 9.75
N HIS A 364 3.29 19.01 8.75
CA HIS A 364 4.30 20.07 8.71
C HIS A 364 3.72 21.43 8.24
N PRO A 365 2.89 22.10 9.06
CA PRO A 365 2.26 23.38 8.69
C PRO A 365 3.26 24.46 8.23
N THR A 366 4.49 24.45 8.76
CA THR A 366 5.57 25.36 8.35
C THR A 366 6.00 25.13 6.90
N ILE A 367 6.08 23.88 6.44
CA ILE A 367 6.40 23.57 5.03
C ILE A 367 5.30 24.14 4.12
N PHE A 368 4.03 23.95 4.49
CA PHE A 368 2.90 24.50 3.76
C PHE A 368 3.01 26.03 3.65
N ARG A 369 3.16 26.72 4.79
CA ARG A 369 3.25 28.19 4.85
C ARG A 369 4.42 28.73 4.04
N ASP A 370 5.61 28.16 4.22
CA ASP A 370 6.82 28.64 3.56
C ASP A 370 6.74 28.42 2.04
N ARG A 371 6.21 27.27 1.60
CA ARG A 371 5.97 26.97 0.19
C ARG A 371 4.90 27.87 -0.44
N LEU A 372 3.82 28.14 0.27
CA LEU A 372 2.75 29.03 -0.20
C LEU A 372 3.29 30.46 -0.39
N ASN A 373 4.03 30.96 0.58
CA ASN A 373 4.69 32.27 0.51
C ASN A 373 5.71 32.36 -0.63
N GLU A 374 6.46 31.29 -0.88
CA GLU A 374 7.36 31.21 -2.03
C GLU A 374 6.59 31.30 -3.36
N LYS A 375 5.50 30.53 -3.51
CA LYS A 375 4.70 30.53 -4.73
C LYS A 375 4.00 31.85 -4.98
N ASN A 376 3.42 32.48 -3.95
CA ASN A 376 2.74 33.77 -4.07
C ASN A 376 3.64 34.86 -4.68
N LYS A 377 4.96 34.84 -4.44
CA LYS A 377 5.91 35.79 -5.09
C LYS A 377 5.94 35.72 -6.62
N SER A 378 5.49 34.60 -7.19
CA SER A 378 5.54 34.32 -8.63
C SER A 378 4.17 34.15 -9.28
N LEU A 379 3.10 34.07 -8.48
CA LEU A 379 1.75 33.90 -8.98
C LEU A 379 1.20 35.26 -9.42
N GLU A 380 0.36 35.24 -10.46
CA GLU A 380 -0.37 36.42 -10.90
C GLU A 380 -1.42 36.86 -9.87
N TYR A 381 -1.96 35.90 -9.10
CA TYR A 381 -2.96 36.12 -8.06
C TYR A 381 -2.53 35.45 -6.76
N ASP A 382 -2.34 36.26 -5.72
CA ASP A 382 -1.99 35.77 -4.38
C ASP A 382 -3.08 34.86 -3.81
N ILE A 383 -2.64 33.74 -3.24
CA ILE A 383 -3.50 32.83 -2.49
C ILE A 383 -3.51 33.28 -1.03
N ASN A 384 -4.66 33.75 -0.56
CA ASN A 384 -4.91 34.17 0.81
C ASN A 384 -6.14 33.45 1.40
N ALA A 385 -6.57 33.84 2.60
CA ALA A 385 -7.71 33.22 3.28
C ALA A 385 -9.01 33.27 2.47
N ASN A 386 -9.26 34.35 1.72
CA ASN A 386 -10.42 34.43 0.83
C ASN A 386 -10.28 33.46 -0.34
N SER A 387 -9.08 33.35 -0.93
CA SER A 387 -8.80 32.39 -2.01
C SER A 387 -9.10 30.95 -1.56
N ILE A 388 -8.68 30.55 -0.35
CA ILE A 388 -9.00 29.24 0.22
C ILE A 388 -10.50 29.06 0.45
N LYS A 389 -11.19 30.08 0.95
CA LYS A 389 -12.66 30.05 1.11
C LYS A 389 -13.37 29.86 -0.23
N TYR A 390 -12.93 30.57 -1.27
CA TYR A 390 -13.47 30.44 -2.62
C TYR A 390 -13.21 29.06 -3.22
N ILE A 391 -12.01 28.50 -3.05
CA ILE A 391 -11.70 27.13 -3.45
C ILE A 391 -12.63 26.14 -2.75
N ASN A 392 -12.82 26.29 -1.44
CA ASN A 392 -13.69 25.41 -0.66
C ASN A 392 -15.15 25.46 -1.16
N SER A 393 -15.70 26.67 -1.38
CA SER A 393 -17.05 26.86 -1.92
C SER A 393 -17.18 26.37 -3.37
N PHE A 394 -16.16 26.57 -4.20
CA PHE A 394 -16.15 26.07 -5.58
C PHE A 394 -16.25 24.55 -5.61
N LEU A 395 -15.46 23.87 -4.77
CA LEU A 395 -15.43 22.42 -4.66
C LEU A 395 -16.74 21.82 -4.11
N ASP A 396 -17.57 22.56 -3.38
CA ASP A 396 -18.89 22.05 -2.94
C ASP A 396 -19.79 21.68 -4.13
N ASN A 397 -19.63 22.37 -5.25
CA ASN A 397 -20.38 22.09 -6.49
C ASN A 397 -19.98 20.75 -7.13
N PHE A 398 -18.82 20.19 -6.80
CA PHE A 398 -18.37 18.91 -7.37
C PHE A 398 -19.24 17.74 -6.90
N SER A 399 -20.00 17.89 -5.80
CA SER A 399 -21.00 16.90 -5.36
C SER A 399 -22.06 16.60 -6.44
N THR A 400 -22.36 17.57 -7.31
CA THR A 400 -23.29 17.41 -8.45
C THR A 400 -22.78 16.42 -9.50
N LEU A 401 -21.47 16.15 -9.53
CA LEU A 401 -20.83 15.21 -10.45
C LEU A 401 -20.96 13.75 -10.03
N SER A 402 -21.52 13.45 -8.86
CA SER A 402 -21.56 12.10 -8.28
C SER A 402 -22.15 11.03 -9.20
N LYS A 403 -23.03 11.40 -10.14
CA LYS A 403 -23.62 10.46 -11.12
C LYS A 403 -23.07 10.62 -12.54
N SER A 404 -22.16 11.56 -12.77
CA SER A 404 -21.64 11.88 -14.10
C SER A 404 -20.59 10.86 -14.55
N GLU A 405 -20.63 10.46 -15.81
CA GLU A 405 -19.55 9.69 -16.43
C GLU A 405 -18.34 10.56 -16.80
N SER A 406 -18.52 11.88 -16.75
CA SER A 406 -17.57 12.91 -17.19
C SER A 406 -16.62 13.40 -16.08
N ILE A 407 -16.69 12.84 -14.85
CA ILE A 407 -15.84 13.19 -13.70
C ILE A 407 -14.36 13.31 -14.10
N ASN A 408 -13.82 12.29 -14.75
CA ASN A 408 -12.41 12.24 -15.14
C ASN A 408 -12.04 13.33 -16.15
N GLN A 409 -12.97 13.74 -17.02
CA GLN A 409 -12.71 14.78 -18.01
C GLN A 409 -12.68 16.15 -17.34
N ILE A 410 -13.63 16.42 -16.44
CA ILE A 410 -13.70 17.67 -15.68
C ILE A 410 -12.45 17.85 -14.82
N PHE A 411 -12.05 16.80 -14.08
CA PHE A 411 -10.81 16.82 -13.30
C PHE A 411 -9.58 17.06 -14.18
N LYS A 412 -9.50 16.45 -15.37
CA LYS A 412 -8.38 16.70 -16.30
C LYS A 412 -8.34 18.14 -16.81
N LYS A 413 -9.48 18.80 -16.98
CA LYS A 413 -9.52 20.19 -17.46
C LYS A 413 -9.17 21.19 -16.37
N ILE A 414 -9.61 20.95 -15.14
CA ILE A 414 -9.40 21.86 -14.00
C ILE A 414 -8.04 21.57 -13.32
N LEU A 415 -7.79 20.31 -12.97
CA LEU A 415 -6.64 19.87 -12.17
C LEU A 415 -5.53 19.19 -13.01
N LYS A 416 -5.68 19.11 -14.34
CA LYS A 416 -4.71 18.49 -15.27
C LYS A 416 -4.47 16.98 -15.06
N LYS A 417 -5.23 16.34 -14.16
CA LYS A 417 -5.09 14.92 -13.79
C LYS A 417 -6.46 14.24 -13.73
N LYS A 418 -6.48 12.91 -13.84
CA LYS A 418 -7.68 12.13 -13.51
C LYS A 418 -7.88 12.13 -12.00
N ILE A 419 -9.09 11.87 -11.55
CA ILE A 419 -9.38 11.85 -10.12
C ILE A 419 -8.66 10.73 -9.37
N SER A 420 -8.58 9.54 -9.97
CA SER A 420 -7.83 8.44 -9.37
C SER A 420 -6.33 8.77 -9.26
N ASP A 421 -5.74 9.37 -10.30
CA ASP A 421 -4.34 9.80 -10.25
C ASP A 421 -4.06 10.77 -9.09
N LEU A 422 -4.95 11.76 -8.88
CA LEU A 422 -4.84 12.68 -7.74
C LEU A 422 -4.93 11.97 -6.39
N ASN A 423 -5.87 11.04 -6.23
CA ASN A 423 -6.04 10.32 -4.96
C ASN A 423 -4.85 9.39 -4.65
N TYR A 424 -4.27 8.73 -5.65
CA TYR A 424 -3.07 7.91 -5.44
C TYR A 424 -1.83 8.75 -5.11
N GLU A 425 -1.68 9.91 -5.75
CA GLU A 425 -0.62 10.87 -5.38
C GLU A 425 -0.81 11.39 -3.95
N PHE A 426 -2.05 11.69 -3.55
CA PHE A 426 -2.37 12.05 -2.17
C PHE A 426 -1.84 11.02 -1.17
N PHE A 427 -2.11 9.72 -1.36
CA PHE A 427 -1.64 8.70 -0.41
C PHE A 427 -0.11 8.67 -0.33
N THR A 428 0.56 8.80 -1.48
CA THR A 428 2.03 8.81 -1.53
C THR A 428 2.61 10.02 -0.79
N SER A 429 2.06 11.22 -1.00
CA SER A 429 2.46 12.45 -0.31
C SER A 429 2.08 12.43 1.18
N PHE A 430 0.92 11.87 1.54
CA PHE A 430 0.48 11.68 2.92
C PHE A 430 1.46 10.79 3.69
N TYR A 431 1.84 9.65 3.12
CA TYR A 431 2.79 8.73 3.73
C TYR A 431 4.19 9.31 3.82
N ARG A 432 4.62 10.10 2.83
CA ARG A 432 5.87 10.87 2.91
C ARG A 432 5.89 11.79 4.13
N SER A 433 4.89 12.67 4.24
CA SER A 433 4.81 13.62 5.35
C SER A 433 4.67 12.94 6.72
N LEU A 434 3.88 11.87 6.80
CA LEU A 434 3.73 11.05 8.00
C LEU A 434 5.09 10.52 8.48
N ASN A 435 5.85 9.87 7.59
CA ASN A 435 7.13 9.24 7.96
C ASN A 435 8.15 10.29 8.43
N GLU A 436 8.27 11.39 7.71
CA GLU A 436 9.16 12.50 8.08
C GLU A 436 8.75 13.09 9.43
N LYS A 437 7.44 13.26 9.66
CA LYS A 437 6.94 13.71 10.96
C LYS A 437 7.23 12.72 12.08
N THR A 438 7.16 11.42 11.81
CA THR A 438 7.51 10.40 12.80
C THR A 438 8.99 10.46 13.17
N HIS A 439 9.89 10.61 12.20
CA HIS A 439 11.32 10.80 12.47
C HIS A 439 11.57 12.05 13.32
N SER A 440 11.00 13.20 12.93
CA SER A 440 11.13 14.44 13.73
C SER A 440 10.52 14.31 15.13
N LEU A 441 9.43 13.55 15.28
CA LEU A 441 8.82 13.29 16.59
C LEU A 441 9.76 12.46 17.47
N ILE A 442 10.37 11.40 16.93
CA ILE A 442 11.34 10.56 17.63
C ILE A 442 12.55 11.40 18.09
N GLU A 443 13.10 12.23 17.21
CA GLU A 443 14.20 13.15 17.55
C GLU A 443 13.79 14.11 18.67
N LYS A 444 12.60 14.71 18.58
CA LYS A 444 12.07 15.59 19.62
C LYS A 444 11.93 14.88 20.96
N GLN A 445 11.47 13.62 20.97
CA GLN A 445 11.35 12.85 22.21
C GLN A 445 12.74 12.49 22.78
N ASN A 446 13.70 12.12 21.94
CA ASN A 446 15.09 11.91 22.38
C ASN A 446 15.70 13.15 23.02
N LEU A 447 15.42 14.36 22.50
CA LEU A 447 15.85 15.61 23.14
C LEU A 447 15.23 15.80 24.54
N LYS A 448 14.04 15.26 24.82
CA LYS A 448 13.46 15.27 26.16
C LYS A 448 14.13 14.25 27.08
N ILE A 449 14.32 13.02 26.59
CA ILE A 449 14.97 11.93 27.33
C ILE A 449 16.41 12.32 27.69
N SER A 450 17.17 12.86 26.73
CA SER A 450 18.56 13.31 26.90
C SER A 450 18.75 14.35 28.00
N LYS A 451 17.74 15.18 28.28
CA LYS A 451 17.82 16.19 29.35
C LYS A 451 17.84 15.55 30.74
N ILE A 452 17.38 14.32 30.87
CA ILE A 452 17.30 13.57 32.12
C ILE A 452 18.42 12.53 32.18
N ASP A 453 18.55 11.71 31.14
CA ASP A 453 19.66 10.76 30.99
C ASP A 453 20.07 10.64 29.50
N PRO A 454 21.24 11.18 29.12
CA PRO A 454 21.79 11.04 27.77
C PRO A 454 22.00 9.58 27.32
N ASN A 455 22.18 8.64 28.25
CA ASN A 455 22.39 7.23 27.93
C ASN A 455 21.10 6.50 27.54
N GLU A 456 19.93 7.12 27.75
CA GLU A 456 18.64 6.53 27.42
C GLU A 456 18.15 6.81 25.98
N ASN A 457 18.93 7.54 25.16
CA ASN A 457 18.60 7.86 23.76
C ASN A 457 18.42 6.62 22.89
N VAL A 458 17.43 6.67 21.99
CA VAL A 458 17.03 5.51 21.20
C VAL A 458 16.72 5.86 19.75
N GLY A 459 17.09 4.96 18.83
CA GLY A 459 16.86 5.15 17.39
C GLY A 459 15.46 4.77 16.94
N TYR A 460 15.20 4.95 15.65
CA TYR A 460 13.96 4.57 14.98
C TYR A 460 13.57 3.09 15.24
N ASP A 461 14.51 2.16 15.04
CA ASP A 461 14.28 0.72 15.20
C ASP A 461 13.82 0.36 16.62
N TYR A 462 14.30 1.08 17.63
CA TYR A 462 13.87 0.89 19.02
C TYR A 462 12.39 1.24 19.18
N PHE A 463 11.94 2.39 18.66
CA PHE A 463 10.53 2.77 18.72
C PHE A 463 9.66 1.74 17.99
N ILE A 464 10.07 1.25 16.82
CA ILE A 464 9.32 0.21 16.09
C ILE A 464 9.17 -1.06 16.92
N ASP A 465 10.25 -1.56 17.53
CA ASP A 465 10.19 -2.76 18.38
C ASP A 465 9.20 -2.57 19.53
N HIS A 466 9.22 -1.41 20.19
CA HIS A 466 8.28 -1.08 21.26
C HIS A 466 6.82 -1.01 20.76
N ILE A 467 6.55 -0.38 19.60
CA ILE A 467 5.20 -0.35 19.02
C ILE A 467 4.71 -1.76 18.69
N CYS A 468 5.57 -2.62 18.12
CA CYS A 468 5.24 -4.01 17.84
C CYS A 468 4.89 -4.78 19.13
N ARG A 469 5.63 -4.56 20.22
CA ARG A 469 5.34 -5.19 21.52
C ARG A 469 4.08 -4.63 22.19
N MET A 470 3.78 -3.35 22.03
CA MET A 470 2.50 -2.78 22.48
C MET A 470 1.33 -3.44 21.75
N LEU A 471 1.45 -3.59 20.42
CA LEU A 471 0.48 -4.33 19.60
C LEU A 471 0.33 -5.78 20.04
N TYR A 472 1.43 -6.48 20.36
CA TYR A 472 1.39 -7.83 20.92
C TYR A 472 0.50 -7.89 22.17
N VAL A 473 0.74 -6.99 23.13
CA VAL A 473 -0.01 -6.99 24.40
C VAL A 473 -1.48 -6.64 24.20
N LEU A 474 -1.80 -5.73 23.28
CA LEU A 474 -3.19 -5.44 22.91
C LEU A 474 -3.87 -6.68 22.30
N ILE A 475 -3.22 -7.34 21.34
CA ILE A 475 -3.77 -8.52 20.67
C ILE A 475 -3.95 -9.67 21.65
N ASP A 476 -2.91 -9.97 22.43
CA ASP A 476 -2.93 -11.06 23.41
C ASP A 476 -4.02 -10.85 24.46
N LYS A 477 -4.16 -9.61 24.97
CA LYS A 477 -5.15 -9.29 25.99
C LYS A 477 -6.59 -9.35 25.48
N ILE A 478 -6.85 -8.86 24.28
CA ILE A 478 -8.20 -8.66 23.76
C ILE A 478 -8.69 -9.85 22.94
N PHE A 479 -7.84 -10.41 22.08
CA PHE A 479 -8.26 -11.38 21.08
C PHE A 479 -7.88 -12.82 21.42
N LEU A 480 -6.89 -13.07 22.27
CA LEU A 480 -6.34 -14.42 22.52
C LEU A 480 -6.67 -14.93 23.93
N CYS A 481 -7.71 -15.75 24.02
CA CYS A 481 -8.08 -16.53 25.21
C CYS A 481 -7.90 -18.04 24.96
N GLU A 482 -8.34 -18.89 25.89
CA GLU A 482 -8.31 -20.35 25.70
C GLU A 482 -9.21 -20.80 24.54
N ASN A 483 -10.33 -20.10 24.34
CA ASN A 483 -11.22 -20.29 23.20
C ASN A 483 -11.78 -18.94 22.71
N PRO A 484 -12.29 -18.86 21.46
CA PRO A 484 -12.83 -17.62 20.90
C PRO A 484 -14.07 -17.09 21.63
N GLU A 485 -14.86 -17.96 22.25
CA GLU A 485 -16.06 -17.58 23.01
C GLU A 485 -15.71 -16.81 24.30
N ASP A 486 -14.57 -17.11 24.90
CA ASP A 486 -14.06 -16.36 26.04
C ASP A 486 -13.51 -15.00 25.61
N ALA A 487 -12.79 -14.94 24.49
CA ALA A 487 -12.33 -13.67 23.92
C ALA A 487 -13.50 -12.75 23.54
N SER A 488 -14.65 -13.31 23.14
CA SER A 488 -15.89 -12.57 22.87
C SER A 488 -16.32 -11.68 24.03
N LYS A 489 -16.16 -12.15 25.27
CA LYS A 489 -16.55 -11.41 26.49
C LYS A 489 -15.74 -10.12 26.71
N ASN A 490 -14.62 -9.94 26.02
CA ASN A 490 -13.83 -8.72 26.08
C ASN A 490 -14.45 -7.56 25.27
N PHE A 491 -15.44 -7.85 24.41
CA PHE A 491 -16.05 -6.87 23.51
C PHE A 491 -17.39 -6.34 24.02
N ILE A 492 -17.73 -5.11 23.63
CA ILE A 492 -18.99 -4.45 24.02
C ILE A 492 -20.20 -5.18 23.43
N ASP A 493 -20.08 -5.72 22.21
CA ASP A 493 -21.13 -6.48 21.51
C ASP A 493 -20.70 -7.94 21.23
N PRO A 494 -20.71 -8.82 22.27
CA PRO A 494 -20.29 -10.21 22.15
C PRO A 494 -21.28 -11.11 21.41
N ARG A 495 -22.54 -10.67 21.25
CA ARG A 495 -23.63 -11.46 20.64
C ARG A 495 -23.92 -11.07 19.19
N GLY A 496 -23.53 -9.87 18.77
CA GLY A 496 -23.64 -9.40 17.40
C GLY A 496 -22.30 -9.51 16.66
N ARG A 497 -21.56 -8.39 16.60
CA ARG A 497 -20.35 -8.26 15.79
C ARG A 497 -19.23 -9.21 16.23
N TYR A 498 -19.05 -9.40 17.54
CA TYR A 498 -17.89 -10.09 18.13
C TYR A 498 -18.22 -11.48 18.69
N ILE A 499 -19.01 -12.28 17.99
CA ILE A 499 -19.20 -13.71 18.30
C ILE A 499 -17.91 -14.52 18.11
N GLY A 500 -17.77 -15.65 18.81
CA GLY A 500 -16.55 -16.48 18.82
C GLY A 500 -15.96 -16.78 17.43
N ARG A 501 -16.77 -17.28 16.49
CA ARG A 501 -16.33 -17.56 15.11
C ARG A 501 -15.78 -16.33 14.38
N ASN A 502 -16.37 -15.14 14.63
CA ASN A 502 -15.92 -13.90 14.00
C ASN A 502 -14.57 -13.48 14.59
N ILE A 503 -14.37 -13.65 15.90
CA ILE A 503 -13.08 -13.39 16.55
C ILE A 503 -12.02 -14.33 16.01
N ALA A 504 -12.32 -15.62 15.88
CA ALA A 504 -11.41 -16.58 15.27
C ALA A 504 -11.00 -16.14 13.86
N LEU A 505 -11.97 -15.69 13.04
CA LEU A 505 -11.69 -15.13 11.71
C LEU A 505 -10.83 -13.86 11.78
N ARG A 506 -11.12 -12.92 12.70
CA ARG A 506 -10.30 -11.70 12.86
C ARG A 506 -8.86 -12.02 13.27
N VAL A 507 -8.65 -13.03 14.11
CA VAL A 507 -7.30 -13.50 14.46
C VAL A 507 -6.60 -14.14 13.26
N LEU A 508 -7.33 -14.89 12.43
CA LEU A 508 -6.77 -15.41 11.17
C LEU A 508 -6.36 -14.28 10.21
N GLU A 509 -7.17 -13.22 10.13
CA GLU A 509 -6.94 -12.04 9.29
C GLU A 509 -5.72 -11.21 9.70
N LEU A 510 -5.32 -11.21 10.99
CA LEU A 510 -4.05 -10.61 11.42
C LEU A 510 -2.89 -11.12 10.56
N PHE A 511 -2.89 -12.41 10.23
CA PHE A 511 -1.83 -13.02 9.42
C PHE A 511 -1.97 -12.71 7.93
N ILE A 512 -3.12 -12.24 7.43
CA ILE A 512 -3.28 -11.83 6.03
C ILE A 512 -2.51 -10.54 5.73
N PHE A 513 -2.34 -9.66 6.73
CA PHE A 513 -1.55 -8.43 6.60
C PHE A 513 -0.08 -8.66 6.22
N GLN A 514 0.45 -9.88 6.33
CA GLN A 514 1.76 -10.22 5.75
C GLN A 514 1.78 -10.14 4.23
N ASP A 515 0.68 -10.44 3.55
CA ASP A 515 0.58 -10.43 2.08
C ASP A 515 -0.20 -9.21 1.55
N ILE A 516 -1.15 -8.68 2.32
CA ILE A 516 -2.00 -7.53 1.93
C ILE A 516 -1.99 -6.52 3.09
N ASN A 517 -1.00 -5.60 3.08
CA ASN A 517 -0.70 -4.74 4.24
C ASN A 517 -1.34 -3.35 4.18
N PHE A 518 -2.46 -3.22 3.48
CA PHE A 518 -3.32 -2.03 3.48
C PHE A 518 -4.68 -2.36 4.10
N SER A 519 -5.51 -1.34 4.32
CA SER A 519 -6.84 -1.43 4.97
C SER A 519 -7.66 -2.66 4.54
N ASP A 520 -8.20 -3.38 5.53
CA ASP A 520 -9.02 -4.58 5.33
C ASP A 520 -10.35 -4.31 4.62
N ASP A 521 -10.83 -3.07 4.70
CA ASP A 521 -12.03 -2.61 3.98
C ASP A 521 -11.85 -2.67 2.46
N LEU A 522 -10.61 -2.62 1.96
CA LEU A 522 -10.30 -2.69 0.53
C LEU A 522 -9.97 -4.09 0.03
N TRP A 523 -9.76 -5.06 0.92
CA TRP A 523 -9.43 -6.43 0.52
C TRP A 523 -10.48 -7.07 -0.38
N PRO A 524 -11.81 -6.89 -0.15
CA PRO A 524 -12.83 -7.42 -1.04
C PRO A 524 -12.63 -7.00 -2.50
N ASP A 525 -12.63 -5.70 -2.76
CA ASP A 525 -12.50 -5.13 -4.09
C ASP A 525 -11.13 -5.46 -4.71
N PHE A 526 -10.06 -5.43 -3.92
CA PHE A 526 -8.72 -5.78 -4.39
C PHE A 526 -8.65 -7.25 -4.83
N ILE A 527 -9.10 -8.20 -4.00
CA ILE A 527 -9.01 -9.64 -4.28
C ILE A 527 -9.93 -10.02 -5.45
N LEU A 528 -11.13 -9.44 -5.53
CA LEU A 528 -12.04 -9.67 -6.65
C LEU A 528 -11.45 -9.13 -7.96
N SER A 529 -10.91 -7.91 -7.94
CA SER A 529 -10.23 -7.29 -9.09
C SER A 529 -9.02 -8.09 -9.55
N TRP A 530 -8.20 -8.56 -8.61
CA TRP A 530 -7.05 -9.41 -8.91
C TRP A 530 -7.45 -10.75 -9.58
N ASN A 531 -8.65 -11.24 -9.31
CA ASN A 531 -9.19 -12.49 -9.84
C ASN A 531 -10.32 -12.29 -10.86
N LYS A 532 -10.42 -11.10 -11.46
CA LYS A 532 -11.50 -10.71 -12.37
C LYS A 532 -11.71 -11.69 -13.52
N GLU A 533 -10.65 -12.17 -14.15
CA GLU A 533 -10.74 -13.12 -15.28
C GLU A 533 -11.43 -14.43 -14.85
N ASN A 534 -11.08 -14.97 -13.68
CA ASN A 534 -11.69 -16.18 -13.12
C ASN A 534 -13.17 -15.94 -12.74
N LEU A 535 -13.49 -14.76 -12.19
CA LEU A 535 -14.89 -14.38 -11.92
C LEU A 535 -15.73 -14.35 -13.21
N MET A 536 -15.21 -13.71 -14.26
CA MET A 536 -15.87 -13.60 -15.56
C MET A 536 -16.10 -14.97 -16.21
N GLU A 537 -15.12 -15.88 -16.12
CA GLU A 537 -15.26 -17.26 -16.62
C GLU A 537 -16.37 -18.03 -15.90
N LYS A 538 -16.44 -17.92 -14.56
CA LYS A 538 -17.45 -18.62 -13.76
C LYS A 538 -18.89 -18.20 -14.06
N ILE A 539 -19.12 -16.92 -14.35
CA ILE A 539 -20.46 -16.41 -14.61
C ILE A 539 -20.87 -16.43 -16.09
N LYS A 540 -19.92 -16.70 -16.98
CA LYS A 540 -20.15 -16.76 -18.43
C LYS A 540 -21.37 -17.63 -18.81
N PRO A 541 -21.63 -18.79 -18.18
CA PRO A 541 -22.82 -19.60 -18.48
C PRO A 541 -24.16 -18.90 -18.20
N TYR A 542 -24.18 -17.89 -17.34
CA TYR A 542 -25.40 -17.18 -16.91
C TYR A 542 -25.62 -15.87 -17.68
N ASN A 543 -24.77 -15.55 -18.68
CA ASN A 543 -24.87 -14.33 -19.49
C ASN A 543 -24.88 -13.00 -18.70
N ILE A 544 -24.27 -13.00 -17.51
CA ILE A 544 -24.14 -11.81 -16.67
C ILE A 544 -22.96 -10.98 -17.16
N LYS A 545 -23.17 -9.67 -17.33
CA LYS A 545 -22.12 -8.70 -17.65
C LYS A 545 -21.74 -7.90 -16.42
N LEU A 546 -20.52 -8.10 -15.92
CA LEU A 546 -19.99 -7.28 -14.82
C LEU A 546 -19.55 -5.91 -15.32
N SER A 547 -19.78 -4.88 -14.52
CA SER A 547 -19.33 -3.53 -14.84
C SER A 547 -17.82 -3.44 -14.68
N LYS A 548 -17.16 -2.64 -15.53
CA LYS A 548 -15.75 -2.30 -15.30
C LYS A 548 -15.56 -1.44 -14.06
N LYS A 549 -16.60 -0.71 -13.63
CA LYS A 549 -16.57 0.19 -12.47
C LYS A 549 -16.46 -0.56 -11.13
N ASP A 550 -16.75 -1.86 -11.13
CA ASP A 550 -16.71 -2.72 -9.93
C ASP A 550 -15.29 -3.23 -9.61
N PHE A 551 -14.32 -2.95 -10.48
CA PHE A 551 -12.98 -3.51 -10.36
C PHE A 551 -11.92 -2.46 -10.53
N TYR A 552 -10.87 -2.56 -9.72
CA TYR A 552 -9.63 -1.85 -9.95
C TYR A 552 -9.01 -2.29 -11.28
N ASP A 553 -8.43 -1.34 -11.99
CA ASP A 553 -7.58 -1.66 -13.13
C ASP A 553 -6.20 -2.19 -12.66
N GLY A 554 -5.41 -2.71 -13.60
CA GLY A 554 -4.10 -3.27 -13.27
C GLY A 554 -3.11 -2.23 -12.70
N ASN A 555 -3.19 -0.97 -13.12
CA ASN A 555 -2.31 0.08 -12.62
C ASN A 555 -2.67 0.41 -11.17
N GLU A 556 -3.96 0.48 -10.85
CA GLU A 556 -4.49 0.68 -9.51
C GLU A 556 -4.06 -0.46 -8.57
N LEU A 557 -4.23 -1.72 -9.00
CA LEU A 557 -3.76 -2.89 -8.26
C LEU A 557 -2.24 -2.87 -8.01
N THR A 558 -1.48 -2.42 -9.01
CA THR A 558 -0.03 -2.27 -8.88
C THR A 558 0.31 -1.18 -7.87
N ARG A 559 -0.34 -0.01 -7.93
CA ARG A 559 -0.11 1.10 -6.98
C ARG A 559 -0.32 0.64 -5.53
N PHE A 560 -1.40 -0.10 -5.24
CA PHE A 560 -1.61 -0.68 -3.90
C PHE A 560 -0.43 -1.55 -3.43
N LEU A 561 0.12 -2.40 -4.31
CA LEU A 561 1.24 -3.25 -3.94
C LEU A 561 2.53 -2.45 -3.70
N LEU A 562 2.73 -1.39 -4.49
CA LEU A 562 3.96 -0.60 -4.43
C LEU A 562 3.98 0.37 -3.26
N THR A 563 2.93 1.17 -3.07
CA THR A 563 2.87 2.25 -2.07
C THR A 563 3.19 1.76 -0.65
N TYR A 564 2.83 0.51 -0.31
CA TYR A 564 3.01 -0.06 1.03
C TYR A 564 4.21 -0.99 1.19
N SER A 565 4.85 -1.38 0.09
CA SER A 565 5.96 -2.35 0.13
C SER A 565 7.29 -1.78 -0.36
N PHE A 566 7.28 -0.69 -1.10
CA PHE A 566 8.50 -0.07 -1.62
C PHE A 566 8.54 1.41 -1.32
N GLN A 567 9.73 1.91 -1.02
CA GLN A 567 9.95 3.33 -0.79
C GLN A 567 10.65 3.93 -1.99
N SER A 568 9.89 4.60 -2.85
CA SER A 568 10.36 5.49 -3.94
C SER A 568 10.32 6.98 -3.52
N VAL A 569 10.14 7.25 -2.23
CA VAL A 569 9.55 8.47 -1.66
C VAL A 569 10.36 9.75 -1.89
N SER A 570 11.64 9.65 -2.26
CA SER A 570 12.51 10.85 -2.37
C SER A 570 12.01 11.88 -3.40
N TYR A 571 11.32 11.45 -4.47
CA TYR A 571 10.83 12.35 -5.53
C TYR A 571 9.43 12.93 -5.30
N HIS A 572 8.74 12.52 -4.24
CA HIS A 572 7.27 12.55 -4.17
C HIS A 572 6.50 13.75 -3.60
N LEU A 573 6.94 15.00 -3.44
CA LEU A 573 6.16 16.04 -2.73
C LEU A 573 5.66 15.67 -1.30
N TYR A 574 5.90 16.54 -0.34
CA TYR A 574 5.16 16.47 0.92
C TYR A 574 3.66 16.67 0.67
N LEU A 575 2.79 16.12 1.52
CA LEU A 575 1.34 16.36 1.49
C LEU A 575 1.03 17.86 1.40
N GLU A 576 1.78 18.64 2.17
CA GLU A 576 1.71 20.09 2.23
C GLU A 576 1.99 20.74 0.87
N GLU A 577 2.98 20.24 0.14
CA GLU A 577 3.32 20.72 -1.19
C GLU A 577 2.30 20.25 -2.23
N TRP A 578 1.86 18.98 -2.16
CA TRP A 578 0.84 18.42 -3.04
C TRP A 578 -0.47 19.20 -2.97
N LEU A 579 -0.93 19.56 -1.75
CA LEU A 579 -2.12 20.40 -1.57
C LEU A 579 -1.97 21.74 -2.30
N ILE A 580 -0.79 22.35 -2.28
CA ILE A 580 -0.53 23.63 -2.94
C ILE A 580 -0.46 23.45 -4.46
N GLU A 581 0.39 22.54 -4.94
CA GLU A 581 0.77 22.43 -6.34
C GLU A 581 -0.29 21.75 -7.20
N ASP A 582 -0.93 20.71 -6.67
CA ASP A 582 -1.86 19.87 -7.43
C ASP A 582 -3.34 20.17 -7.16
N VAL A 583 -3.66 20.90 -6.09
CA VAL A 583 -5.05 21.24 -5.73
C VAL A 583 -5.29 22.75 -5.69
N ILE A 584 -4.64 23.48 -4.78
CA ILE A 584 -4.94 24.89 -4.52
C ILE A 584 -4.63 25.77 -5.73
N ILE A 585 -3.39 25.71 -6.25
CA ILE A 585 -2.97 26.56 -7.38
C ILE A 585 -3.82 26.28 -8.64
N PRO A 586 -4.01 25.02 -9.07
CA PRO A 586 -4.81 24.74 -10.27
C PRO A 586 -6.25 25.24 -10.15
N ILE A 587 -6.91 25.05 -8.99
CA ILE A 587 -8.28 25.53 -8.78
C ILE A 587 -8.33 27.05 -8.74
N ASN A 588 -7.42 27.71 -8.00
CA ASN A 588 -7.35 29.16 -7.94
C ASN A 588 -7.16 29.77 -9.33
N ASN A 589 -6.23 29.22 -10.11
CA ASN A 589 -5.99 29.67 -11.48
C ASN A 589 -7.22 29.46 -12.37
N PHE A 590 -7.93 28.33 -12.24
CA PHE A 590 -9.16 28.10 -12.96
C PHE A 590 -10.21 29.15 -12.61
N ILE A 591 -10.49 29.36 -11.31
CA ILE A 591 -11.45 30.35 -10.81
C ILE A 591 -11.14 31.76 -11.33
N MET A 592 -9.88 32.19 -11.20
CA MET A 592 -9.44 33.52 -11.61
C MET A 592 -9.43 33.69 -13.14
N SER A 593 -9.10 32.63 -13.89
CA SER A 593 -9.14 32.68 -15.36
C SER A 593 -10.55 32.95 -15.89
N ILE A 594 -11.58 32.34 -15.29
CA ILE A 594 -12.98 32.61 -15.62
C ILE A 594 -13.33 34.05 -15.22
N LYS A 595 -12.98 34.46 -14.00
CA LYS A 595 -13.23 35.81 -13.47
C LYS A 595 -12.74 36.91 -14.40
N ASN A 596 -11.54 36.74 -14.95
CA ASN A 596 -10.88 37.79 -15.74
C ASN A 596 -11.19 37.72 -17.24
N SER A 597 -11.81 36.64 -17.71
CA SER A 597 -12.14 36.46 -19.13
C SER A 597 -13.54 36.95 -19.51
N ILE A 598 -14.41 37.18 -18.51
CA ILE A 598 -15.83 37.49 -18.70
C ILE A 598 -16.08 38.95 -18.34
N LYS A 599 -16.88 39.64 -19.16
CA LYS A 599 -17.16 41.07 -18.94
C LYS A 599 -18.09 41.31 -17.77
N ASP A 600 -19.18 40.56 -17.70
CA ASP A 600 -20.11 40.59 -16.55
C ASP A 600 -20.15 39.22 -15.87
N ILE A 601 -19.39 39.10 -14.78
CA ILE A 601 -19.30 37.85 -14.02
C ILE A 601 -20.62 37.49 -13.30
N THR A 602 -21.57 38.42 -13.23
CA THR A 602 -22.89 38.20 -12.63
C THR A 602 -23.90 37.59 -13.61
N GLU A 603 -23.58 37.58 -14.91
CA GLU A 603 -24.42 36.99 -15.96
C GLU A 603 -24.15 35.48 -16.09
N GLU A 604 -24.97 34.67 -15.41
CA GLU A 604 -24.87 33.19 -15.35
C GLU A 604 -24.75 32.54 -16.73
N ILE A 605 -25.46 33.08 -17.74
CA ILE A 605 -25.45 32.56 -19.10
C ILE A 605 -24.08 32.78 -19.76
N GLU A 606 -23.47 33.95 -19.58
CA GLU A 606 -22.13 34.25 -20.12
C GLU A 606 -21.10 33.32 -19.48
N VAL A 607 -21.15 33.16 -18.15
CA VAL A 607 -20.27 32.26 -17.38
C VAL A 607 -20.43 30.80 -17.80
N SER A 608 -21.66 30.30 -17.87
CA SER A 608 -21.96 28.92 -18.27
C SER A 608 -21.48 28.61 -19.70
N ASN A 609 -21.67 29.55 -20.63
CA ASN A 609 -21.20 29.40 -22.01
C ASN A 609 -19.68 29.34 -22.08
N TYR A 610 -18.98 30.19 -21.33
CA TYR A 610 -17.51 30.18 -21.30
C TYR A 610 -16.94 28.91 -20.64
N LEU A 611 -17.56 28.45 -19.53
CA LEU A 611 -17.23 27.17 -18.90
C LEU A 611 -17.40 26.00 -19.88
N CYS A 612 -18.52 25.98 -20.63
CA CYS A 612 -18.75 24.98 -21.67
C CYS A 612 -17.64 25.00 -22.73
N GLN A 613 -17.22 26.18 -23.20
CA GLN A 613 -16.13 26.28 -24.18
C GLN A 613 -14.83 25.66 -23.67
N ILE A 614 -14.49 25.85 -22.39
CA ILE A 614 -13.26 25.32 -21.80
C ILE A 614 -13.37 23.80 -21.57
N LEU A 615 -14.47 23.36 -20.94
CA LEU A 615 -14.64 21.98 -20.51
C LEU A 615 -14.95 21.04 -21.69
N LEU A 616 -15.68 21.51 -22.71
CA LEU A 616 -16.00 20.74 -23.93
C LEU A 616 -14.92 20.82 -25.02
N LYS A 617 -13.85 21.60 -24.81
CA LYS A 617 -12.76 21.66 -25.78
C LYS A 617 -12.16 20.27 -26.00
N ASP A 618 -12.03 19.84 -27.25
CA ASP A 618 -11.44 18.55 -27.66
C ASP A 618 -12.23 17.31 -27.21
N LEU A 619 -13.55 17.43 -26.99
CA LEU A 619 -14.42 16.32 -26.57
C LEU A 619 -15.14 15.67 -27.77
N GLU A 620 -15.02 14.35 -27.88
CA GLU A 620 -15.56 13.58 -29.02
C GLU A 620 -16.87 12.83 -28.71
N LYS A 621 -17.29 12.73 -27.43
CA LYS A 621 -18.41 11.86 -27.01
C LYS A 621 -19.72 12.64 -26.77
N PRO A 622 -20.82 12.34 -27.48
CA PRO A 622 -22.09 13.07 -27.36
C PRO A 622 -22.70 13.04 -25.94
N ASP A 623 -22.73 11.89 -25.28
CA ASP A 623 -23.40 11.72 -23.98
C ASP A 623 -22.70 12.50 -22.86
N SER A 624 -21.38 12.68 -22.96
CA SER A 624 -20.60 13.50 -22.02
C SER A 624 -20.86 15.00 -22.18
N ILE A 625 -21.34 15.45 -23.35
CA ILE A 625 -21.54 16.87 -23.62
C ILE A 625 -22.68 17.42 -22.76
N GLU A 626 -23.80 16.70 -22.66
CA GLU A 626 -24.97 17.18 -21.93
C GLU A 626 -24.72 17.21 -20.42
N GLU A 627 -24.05 16.19 -19.87
CA GLU A 627 -23.63 16.19 -18.46
C GLU A 627 -22.74 17.38 -18.11
N ILE A 628 -21.76 17.68 -18.98
CA ILE A 628 -20.85 18.81 -18.76
C ILE A 628 -21.60 20.13 -18.86
N LYS A 629 -22.54 20.30 -19.80
CA LYS A 629 -23.37 21.51 -19.88
C LYS A 629 -24.19 21.73 -18.60
N VAL A 630 -24.81 20.66 -18.07
CA VAL A 630 -25.54 20.72 -16.81
C VAL A 630 -24.62 21.13 -15.67
N PHE A 631 -23.41 20.56 -15.59
CA PHE A 631 -22.42 20.97 -14.60
C PHE A 631 -22.01 22.44 -14.75
N CYS A 632 -21.71 22.91 -15.97
CA CYS A 632 -21.36 24.30 -16.24
C CYS A 632 -22.45 25.27 -15.79
N LYS A 633 -23.72 24.93 -16.04
CA LYS A 633 -24.86 25.72 -15.58
C LYS A 633 -24.92 25.76 -14.05
N ASN A 634 -24.85 24.60 -13.40
CA ASN A 634 -24.94 24.53 -11.95
C ASN A 634 -23.81 25.27 -11.23
N ILE A 635 -22.61 25.28 -11.81
CA ILE A 635 -21.45 25.95 -11.20
C ILE A 635 -21.32 27.42 -11.60
N ALA A 636 -22.04 27.90 -12.63
CA ALA A 636 -21.98 29.31 -13.05
C ALA A 636 -22.40 30.27 -11.93
N ASP A 637 -23.38 29.88 -11.12
CA ASP A 637 -23.86 30.65 -9.95
C ASP A 637 -22.76 30.92 -8.90
N PHE A 638 -21.70 30.09 -8.85
CA PHE A 638 -20.58 30.30 -7.94
C PHE A 638 -19.96 31.70 -8.11
N TRP A 639 -19.80 32.15 -9.36
CA TRP A 639 -19.16 33.44 -9.64
C TRP A 639 -20.09 34.63 -9.40
N ARG A 640 -21.40 34.42 -9.35
CA ARG A 640 -22.36 35.47 -8.97
C ARG A 640 -22.22 35.88 -7.50
N ALA A 641 -21.75 34.95 -6.67
CA ALA A 641 -21.53 35.15 -5.24
C ALA A 641 -20.10 35.60 -4.90
N PHE A 642 -19.26 35.84 -5.92
CA PHE A 642 -17.84 36.19 -5.82
C PHE A 642 -17.65 37.71 -5.86
#